data_AF-A0A2H0ULN5-F1
#
_entry.id   AF-A0A2H0ULN5-F1
#
_cell.length_a   1.000
_cell.length_b   1.000
_cell.length_c   1.000
_cell.angle_alpha   90.00
_cell.angle_beta   90.00
_cell.angle_gamma   90.00
#
_symmetry.space_group_name_H-M   'P 1'
#
loop_
_entity.id
_entity.type
_entity.pdbx_description
1 polymer ?
#
loop_
_entity_poly.entity_id
_entity_poly.type
_entity_poly.pdbx_seq_one_letter_code
_entity_poly.pdbx_strand_id
1 'polypeptide(L)'
;MSAESLNQLGADERLPERDVAVPDKQTVRQFSKEQNPEERKKLAAELWAGRKEYFDKKRSHQEVFDGLIGSAKKNEIEVAEVVSRLQEIDEILRERKESRLKAIANVFNTPKLERERVELEGRGEEIAAAQQILQEQISERQRQIEDRTLLKGARKQLDDFYAGEERAWVEYQEAERARDVKNVIERYGAYVVHGIKDHFVPGENSMLRYGVDMETKLKVLLAFEPTLATSTIRSGDRPQNMWAREGALLTGGRVLSASQGDAATVATGIKQRTEGWGATSNIAENIRKAIEGRVVSRGGYNELVVENPQVVGLYVCRDYKEGDPRERSPVAVERIVALAQETGLPLYAISKGEVYEMTYDFDPESLKPRRDDFLKINLPPKPFKRIFLGRKISPSELAQKSVDISDAQRVECAREVLGSSPFRMKGWEAGYVSQRTEGSKMYVDLHPEALKEAPARYSEVYTGEPLYSQMEYSAGRSWGKPENIILDTGETVEVVSEVRAPDGSWQKVLRTAEGLFRQRFPSPHFGEDKSQSQPKTERFEGWEEGYAKSQLTGNFHLGLAGGAHDLGGPARKETYIGAVFAQVAYCNEQITELEILVKEKPYMESSLETYRQSINYIAYYLYGFGEEAEKFGDTQTRDKAWDRAAEIMPLDQIREVIQRRVNEKGGYRITREELE
;
A
#
# COMPACT_ATOMS: atom_id res chain seq x y z
N MET A 1 42.31 0.50 4.77
CA MET A 1 41.39 0.69 5.91
C MET A 1 41.07 -0.69 6.44
N SER A 2 41.40 -0.96 7.71
CA SER A 2 41.24 -2.29 8.33
C SER A 2 39.79 -2.52 8.76
N ALA A 3 39.37 -3.77 8.89
CA ALA A 3 38.03 -4.11 9.41
C ALA A 3 37.79 -3.56 10.84
N GLU A 4 38.84 -3.25 11.59
CA GLU A 4 38.75 -2.60 12.91
C GLU A 4 38.42 -1.10 12.83
N SER A 5 38.69 -0.43 11.71
CA SER A 5 38.36 1.01 11.55
C SER A 5 36.87 1.27 11.23
N LEU A 6 36.11 0.23 10.88
CA LEU A 6 34.67 0.32 10.60
C LEU A 6 33.80 0.18 11.85
N ASN A 7 34.31 -0.43 12.94
CA ASN A 7 33.55 -0.61 14.18
C ASN A 7 33.65 0.57 15.17
N GLN A 8 34.54 1.52 14.96
CA GLN A 8 34.69 2.69 15.85
C GLN A 8 33.83 3.91 15.45
N LEU A 9 33.17 3.89 14.29
CA LEU A 9 32.36 5.02 13.79
C LEU A 9 30.86 4.91 14.08
N GLY A 10 30.41 3.93 14.88
CA GLY A 10 28.99 3.71 15.19
C GLY A 10 28.61 3.82 16.67
N ALA A 11 29.52 4.21 17.56
CA ALA A 11 29.34 4.03 19.01
C ALA A 11 28.77 5.24 19.77
N ASP A 12 28.73 6.45 19.19
CA ASP A 12 28.61 7.68 19.98
C ASP A 12 27.29 8.45 19.90
N GLU A 13 26.23 7.87 19.32
CA GLU A 13 24.89 8.47 19.33
C GLU A 13 23.81 7.46 19.75
N ARG A 14 23.99 6.88 20.92
CA ARG A 14 22.85 6.25 21.61
C ARG A 14 21.89 7.37 22.00
N LEU A 15 20.61 7.21 21.63
CA LEU A 15 19.51 8.01 22.16
C LEU A 15 19.69 8.13 23.69
N PRO A 16 19.29 9.23 24.35
CA PRO A 16 19.23 9.26 25.81
C PRO A 16 18.55 7.96 26.24
N GLU A 17 19.26 7.12 27.01
CA GLU A 17 18.85 5.77 27.38
C GLU A 17 17.50 5.87 28.11
N ARG A 18 16.41 5.92 27.35
CA ARG A 18 15.09 5.58 27.83
C ARG A 18 15.12 4.08 27.88
N ASP A 19 15.48 3.57 29.07
CA ASP A 19 15.45 2.17 29.45
C ASP A 19 14.35 1.48 28.65
N VAL A 20 14.74 0.72 27.62
CA VAL A 20 13.80 -0.16 26.94
C VAL A 20 13.46 -1.16 28.03
N ALA A 21 12.28 -1.00 28.64
CA ALA A 21 11.87 -1.87 29.73
C ALA A 21 12.02 -3.31 29.26
N VAL A 22 12.76 -4.11 30.04
CA VAL A 22 12.95 -5.53 29.77
C VAL A 22 11.55 -6.13 29.59
N PRO A 23 11.24 -6.72 28.42
CA PRO A 23 9.90 -7.18 28.13
C PRO A 23 9.55 -8.30 29.08
N ASP A 24 8.31 -8.35 29.54
CA ASP A 24 7.87 -9.52 30.27
C ASP A 24 7.81 -10.76 29.35
N LYS A 25 7.77 -11.94 29.97
CA LYS A 25 7.74 -13.21 29.22
C LYS A 25 6.50 -13.37 28.33
N GLN A 26 5.39 -12.68 28.63
CA GLN A 26 4.19 -12.77 27.81
C GLN A 26 4.36 -11.97 26.51
N THR A 27 5.00 -10.81 26.60
CA THR A 27 5.33 -9.92 25.50
C THR A 27 6.25 -10.63 24.49
N VAL A 28 7.34 -11.24 24.94
CA VAL A 28 8.26 -12.00 24.06
C VAL A 28 7.56 -13.23 23.43
N ARG A 29 6.64 -13.88 24.16
CA ARG A 29 5.85 -15.00 23.62
C ARG A 29 4.84 -14.58 22.57
N GLN A 30 4.28 -13.37 22.70
CA GLN A 30 3.36 -12.81 21.71
C GLN A 30 4.14 -12.35 20.48
N PHE A 31 5.26 -11.65 20.67
CA PHE A 31 6.19 -11.27 19.61
C PHE A 31 6.63 -12.47 18.75
N SER A 32 7.14 -13.53 19.38
CA SER A 32 7.55 -14.75 18.66
C SER A 32 6.39 -15.46 17.96
N LYS A 33 5.14 -15.27 18.41
CA LYS A 33 3.95 -15.79 17.73
C LYS A 33 3.68 -15.06 16.41
N GLU A 34 3.87 -13.75 16.43
CA GLU A 34 3.53 -12.85 15.33
C GLU A 34 4.67 -12.80 14.30
N GLN A 35 5.92 -12.67 14.76
CA GLN A 35 7.07 -12.48 13.89
C GLN A 35 7.71 -13.81 13.45
N ASN A 36 7.76 -14.81 14.33
CA ASN A 36 8.49 -16.07 14.11
C ASN A 36 7.63 -17.35 14.28
N PRO A 37 6.42 -17.44 13.66
CA PRO A 37 5.49 -18.55 13.91
C PRO A 37 6.04 -19.92 13.51
N GLU A 38 6.82 -20.00 12.42
CA GLU A 38 7.36 -21.26 11.92
C GLU A 38 8.53 -21.78 12.76
N GLU A 39 9.44 -20.92 13.20
CA GLU A 39 10.52 -21.30 14.12
C GLU A 39 9.95 -21.78 15.45
N ARG A 40 8.92 -21.10 15.96
CA ARG A 40 8.21 -21.51 17.17
C ARG A 40 7.54 -22.88 17.03
N LYS A 41 6.89 -23.16 15.89
CA LYS A 41 6.31 -24.49 15.60
C LYS A 41 7.38 -25.57 15.55
N LYS A 42 8.50 -25.29 14.88
CA LYS A 42 9.65 -26.21 14.78
C LYS A 42 10.20 -26.55 16.17
N LEU A 43 10.47 -25.53 17.01
CA LEU A 43 10.91 -25.75 18.38
C LEU A 43 9.91 -26.57 19.18
N ALA A 44 8.61 -26.28 19.07
CA ALA A 44 7.58 -27.05 19.77
C ALA A 44 7.59 -28.54 19.38
N ALA A 45 7.80 -28.85 18.10
CA ALA A 45 7.92 -30.22 17.62
C ALA A 45 9.18 -30.92 18.16
N GLU A 46 10.33 -30.24 18.16
CA GLU A 46 11.60 -30.75 18.71
C GLU A 46 11.49 -31.04 20.22
N LEU A 47 10.89 -30.12 20.98
CA LEU A 47 10.64 -30.28 22.41
C LEU A 47 9.69 -31.44 22.70
N TRP A 48 8.66 -31.61 21.87
CA TRP A 48 7.72 -32.72 22.01
C TRP A 48 8.40 -34.06 21.71
N ALA A 49 9.20 -34.14 20.65
CA ALA A 49 9.97 -35.33 20.30
C ALA A 49 10.95 -35.71 21.43
N GLY A 50 11.72 -34.75 21.95
CA GLY A 50 12.66 -35.00 23.06
C GLY A 50 11.97 -35.42 24.36
N ARG A 51 10.79 -34.85 24.68
CA ARG A 51 9.98 -35.30 25.82
C ARG A 51 9.46 -36.72 25.63
N LYS A 52 8.94 -37.03 24.45
CA LYS A 52 8.45 -38.36 24.12
C LYS A 52 9.57 -39.40 24.27
N GLU A 53 10.74 -39.13 23.70
CA GLU A 53 11.91 -40.01 23.82
C GLU A 53 12.30 -40.26 25.29
N TYR A 54 12.33 -39.21 26.12
CA TYR A 54 12.59 -39.36 27.55
C TYR A 54 11.57 -40.28 28.25
N PHE A 55 10.28 -40.09 28.01
CA PHE A 55 9.24 -40.91 28.65
C PHE A 55 9.21 -42.34 28.12
N ASP A 56 9.51 -42.55 26.84
CA ASP A 56 9.63 -43.88 26.24
C ASP A 56 10.83 -44.63 26.85
N LYS A 57 12.00 -43.97 26.97
CA LYS A 57 13.18 -44.52 27.66
C LYS A 57 12.89 -44.82 29.13
N LYS A 58 12.27 -43.88 29.84
CA LYS A 58 11.91 -44.07 31.25
C LYS A 58 10.97 -45.26 31.43
N ARG A 59 9.94 -45.39 30.58
CA ARG A 59 9.02 -46.54 30.62
C ARG A 59 9.76 -47.85 30.36
N SER A 60 10.60 -47.90 29.32
CA SER A 60 11.40 -49.09 29.03
C SER A 60 12.32 -49.48 30.18
N HIS A 61 12.99 -48.52 30.82
CA HIS A 61 13.82 -48.78 32.00
C HIS A 61 12.99 -49.21 33.21
N GLN A 62 11.80 -48.64 33.40
CA GLN A 62 10.88 -49.03 34.49
C GLN A 62 10.40 -50.47 34.32
N GLU A 63 10.03 -50.89 33.11
CA GLU A 63 9.62 -52.29 32.84
C GLU A 63 10.74 -53.28 33.18
N VAL A 64 11.99 -52.97 32.80
CA VAL A 64 13.15 -53.79 33.16
C VAL A 64 13.39 -53.79 34.66
N PHE A 65 13.30 -52.62 35.30
CA PHE A 65 13.48 -52.48 36.75
C PHE A 65 12.43 -53.28 37.54
N ASP A 66 11.16 -53.21 37.15
CA ASP A 66 10.07 -53.97 37.77
C ASP A 66 10.30 -55.48 37.61
N GLY A 67 10.79 -55.91 36.43
CA GLY A 67 11.22 -57.29 36.18
C GLY A 67 12.36 -57.74 37.10
N LEU A 68 13.39 -56.91 37.27
CA LEU A 68 14.51 -57.18 38.18
C LEU A 68 14.08 -57.26 39.65
N ILE A 69 13.15 -56.39 40.09
CA ILE A 69 12.56 -56.49 41.44
C ILE A 69 11.78 -57.80 41.59
N GLY A 70 11.04 -58.23 40.56
CA GLY A 70 10.37 -59.53 40.55
C GLY A 70 11.36 -60.70 40.73
N SER A 71 12.47 -60.68 39.99
CA SER A 71 13.55 -61.67 40.12
C SER A 71 14.22 -61.64 41.49
N ALA A 72 14.51 -60.45 42.02
CA ALA A 72 15.12 -60.29 43.34
C ALA A 72 14.22 -60.87 44.45
N LYS A 73 12.91 -60.63 44.39
CA LYS A 73 11.93 -61.23 45.33
C LYS A 73 11.89 -62.76 45.21
N LYS A 74 11.99 -63.30 44.00
CA LYS A 74 12.04 -64.76 43.80
C LYS A 74 13.30 -65.36 44.43
N ASN A 75 14.46 -64.73 44.21
CA ASN A 75 15.70 -65.16 44.83
C ASN A 75 15.65 -65.06 46.37
N GLU A 76 15.03 -64.01 46.92
CA GLU A 76 14.85 -63.86 48.37
C GLU A 76 14.01 -65.00 48.97
N ILE A 77 12.95 -65.42 48.28
CA ILE A 77 12.15 -66.60 48.65
C ILE A 77 13.01 -67.87 48.58
N GLU A 78 13.77 -68.06 47.51
CA GLU A 78 14.62 -69.24 47.32
C GLU A 78 15.75 -69.31 48.37
N VAL A 79 16.36 -68.16 48.74
CA VAL A 79 17.31 -68.08 49.85
C VAL A 79 16.64 -68.47 51.16
N ALA A 80 15.44 -67.95 51.44
CA ALA A 80 14.71 -68.30 52.66
C ALA A 80 14.40 -69.81 52.75
N GLU A 81 14.05 -70.44 51.62
CA GLU A 81 13.85 -71.90 51.52
C GLU A 81 15.15 -72.67 51.78
N VAL A 82 16.25 -72.27 51.14
CA VAL A 82 17.58 -72.90 51.34
C VAL A 82 18.04 -72.76 52.79
N VAL A 83 17.90 -71.58 53.39
CA VAL A 83 18.26 -71.32 54.80
C VAL A 83 17.40 -72.16 55.74
N SER A 84 16.08 -72.22 55.51
CA SER A 84 15.18 -73.06 56.32
C SER A 84 15.56 -74.54 56.22
N ARG A 85 15.93 -75.01 55.03
CA ARG A 85 16.33 -76.41 54.80
C ARG A 85 17.67 -76.74 55.43
N LEU A 86 18.64 -75.82 55.38
CA LEU A 86 19.92 -75.95 56.07
C LEU A 86 19.72 -76.04 57.59
N GLN A 87 18.85 -75.20 58.18
CA GLN A 87 18.50 -75.27 59.59
C GLN A 87 17.87 -76.61 59.99
N GLU A 88 16.99 -77.14 59.15
CA GLU A 88 16.37 -78.46 59.36
C GLU A 88 17.43 -79.59 59.33
N ILE A 89 18.34 -79.56 58.34
CA ILE A 89 19.42 -80.54 58.23
C ILE A 89 20.39 -80.44 59.42
N ASP A 90 20.76 -79.22 59.84
CA ASP A 90 21.63 -79.00 61.00
C ASP A 90 21.00 -79.52 62.29
N GLU A 91 19.70 -79.31 62.49
CA GLU A 91 18.96 -79.83 63.63
C GLU A 91 18.92 -81.36 63.63
N ILE A 92 18.62 -81.97 62.48
CA ILE A 92 18.63 -83.44 62.31
C ILE A 92 20.04 -84.00 62.56
N LEU A 93 21.09 -83.35 62.07
CA LEU A 93 22.47 -83.74 62.29
C LEU A 93 22.86 -83.61 63.77
N ARG A 94 22.42 -82.56 64.46
CA ARG A 94 22.62 -82.33 65.90
C ARG A 94 21.95 -83.42 66.74
N GLU A 95 20.66 -83.65 66.54
CA GLU A 95 19.90 -84.70 67.25
C GLU A 95 20.52 -86.10 67.05
N ARG A 96 21.04 -86.38 65.85
CA ARG A 96 21.67 -87.66 65.52
C ARG A 96 23.07 -87.81 66.12
N LYS A 97 23.82 -86.72 66.31
CA LYS A 97 25.15 -86.70 66.95
C LYS A 97 25.06 -86.81 68.48
N GLU A 98 23.98 -86.34 69.10
CA GLU A 98 23.78 -86.37 70.57
C GLU A 98 23.22 -87.71 71.11
N SER A 99 22.61 -88.55 70.27
CA SER A 99 21.99 -89.84 70.70
C SER A 99 22.94 -91.05 70.60
N ARG A 100 23.51 -91.49 71.74
CA ARG A 100 24.46 -92.63 71.83
C ARG A 100 23.92 -93.99 71.32
N LEU A 101 22.61 -94.22 71.32
CA LEU A 101 21.97 -95.48 70.85
C LEU A 101 21.65 -95.47 69.34
N LYS A 102 21.52 -94.30 68.71
CA LYS A 102 21.26 -94.17 67.25
C LYS A 102 22.54 -94.05 66.41
N ALA A 103 23.70 -93.81 67.04
CA ALA A 103 24.99 -93.67 66.37
C ALA A 103 25.42 -94.90 65.55
N ILE A 104 25.02 -96.12 65.94
CA ILE A 104 25.40 -97.38 65.26
C ILE A 104 24.52 -97.65 64.03
N ALA A 105 23.24 -97.24 64.03
CA ALA A 105 22.33 -97.41 62.89
C ALA A 105 22.45 -96.31 61.81
N ASN A 106 23.13 -95.19 62.13
CA ASN A 106 23.13 -93.97 61.30
C ASN A 106 24.39 -93.76 60.42
N VAL A 107 25.30 -94.73 60.36
CA VAL A 107 26.57 -94.65 59.59
C VAL A 107 26.35 -94.38 58.10
N PHE A 108 25.26 -94.88 57.51
CA PHE A 108 24.99 -94.72 56.07
C PHE A 108 24.22 -93.44 55.70
N ASN A 109 23.48 -92.83 56.65
CA ASN A 109 22.61 -91.68 56.36
C ASN A 109 23.24 -90.32 56.74
N THR A 110 24.21 -90.30 57.66
CA THR A 110 24.90 -89.06 58.08
C THR A 110 25.76 -88.45 56.96
N PRO A 111 26.58 -89.22 56.21
CA PRO A 111 27.34 -88.69 55.08
C PRO A 111 26.45 -88.17 53.94
N LYS A 112 25.23 -88.73 53.82
CA LYS A 112 24.24 -88.30 52.83
C LYS A 112 23.68 -86.91 53.15
N LEU A 113 23.32 -86.67 54.42
CA LEU A 113 22.86 -85.36 54.90
C LEU A 113 23.99 -84.31 54.89
N GLU A 114 25.23 -84.71 55.18
CA GLU A 114 26.39 -83.81 55.08
C GLU A 114 26.68 -83.42 53.62
N ARG A 115 26.48 -84.33 52.64
CA ARG A 115 26.54 -83.97 51.21
C ARG A 115 25.41 -83.02 50.79
N GLU A 116 24.18 -83.29 51.21
CA GLU A 116 23.01 -82.43 50.94
C GLU A 116 23.21 -81.03 51.54
N ARG A 117 23.81 -80.94 52.75
CA ARG A 117 24.18 -79.67 53.39
C ARG A 117 25.21 -78.88 52.57
N VAL A 118 26.29 -79.52 52.12
CA VAL A 118 27.32 -78.86 51.30
C VAL A 118 26.76 -78.42 49.95
N GLU A 119 25.89 -79.21 49.33
CA GLU A 119 25.23 -78.84 48.08
C GLU A 119 24.28 -77.64 48.26
N LEU A 120 23.53 -77.59 49.36
CA LEU A 120 22.67 -76.46 49.72
C LEU A 120 23.47 -75.21 50.13
N GLU A 121 24.60 -75.35 50.81
CA GLU A 121 25.53 -74.25 51.11
C GLU A 121 26.07 -73.66 49.79
N GLY A 122 26.54 -74.51 48.86
CA GLY A 122 27.00 -74.06 47.54
C GLY A 122 25.90 -73.37 46.72
N ARG A 123 24.67 -73.92 46.71
CA ARG A 123 23.51 -73.27 46.08
C ARG A 123 23.15 -71.95 46.76
N GLY A 124 23.28 -71.86 48.08
CA GLY A 124 23.09 -70.63 48.85
C GLY A 124 24.10 -69.54 48.46
N GLU A 125 25.37 -69.90 48.30
CA GLU A 125 26.43 -69.00 47.82
C GLU A 125 26.17 -68.53 46.38
N GLU A 126 25.74 -69.42 45.48
CA GLU A 126 25.38 -69.07 44.11
C GLU A 126 24.20 -68.08 44.05
N ILE A 127 23.15 -68.32 44.84
CA ILE A 127 21.99 -67.42 44.90
C ILE A 127 22.38 -66.07 45.51
N ALA A 128 23.23 -66.05 46.54
CA ALA A 128 23.73 -64.82 47.15
C ALA A 128 24.56 -63.99 46.16
N ALA A 129 25.45 -64.63 45.38
CA ALA A 129 26.19 -63.96 44.31
C ALA A 129 25.27 -63.40 43.22
N ALA A 130 24.25 -64.17 42.80
CA ALA A 130 23.24 -63.70 41.85
C ALA A 130 22.43 -62.52 42.39
N GLN A 131 22.13 -62.51 43.70
CA GLN A 131 21.39 -61.43 44.36
C GLN A 131 22.20 -60.13 44.44
N GLN A 132 23.52 -60.23 44.65
CA GLN A 132 24.42 -59.08 44.60
C GLN A 132 24.46 -58.44 43.19
N ILE A 133 24.59 -59.27 42.14
CA ILE A 133 24.54 -58.81 40.74
C ILE A 133 23.19 -58.14 40.43
N LEU A 134 22.09 -58.72 40.90
CA LEU A 134 20.75 -58.15 40.76
C LEU A 134 20.63 -56.78 41.45
N GLN A 135 21.16 -56.62 42.65
CA GLN A 135 21.16 -55.33 43.37
C GLN A 135 21.95 -54.24 42.63
N GLU A 136 23.09 -54.60 42.03
CA GLU A 136 23.87 -53.68 41.18
C GLU A 136 23.07 -53.26 39.94
N GLN A 137 22.42 -54.22 39.27
CA GLN A 137 21.57 -53.95 38.10
C GLN A 137 20.36 -53.08 38.46
N ILE A 138 19.70 -53.33 39.60
CA ILE A 138 18.59 -52.53 40.12
C ILE A 138 19.05 -51.09 40.36
N SER A 139 20.20 -50.91 41.02
CA SER A 139 20.76 -49.60 41.32
C SER A 139 21.12 -48.81 40.06
N GLU A 140 21.71 -49.47 39.07
CA GLU A 140 22.04 -48.85 37.78
C GLU A 140 20.79 -48.47 36.99
N ARG A 141 19.78 -49.34 36.93
CA ARG A 141 18.50 -49.01 36.26
C ARG A 141 17.76 -47.87 36.95
N GLN A 142 17.80 -47.81 38.28
CA GLN A 142 17.23 -46.68 39.02
C GLN A 142 17.87 -45.34 38.61
N ARG A 143 19.20 -45.30 38.46
CA ARG A 143 19.91 -44.10 37.97
C ARG A 143 19.46 -43.71 36.56
N GLN A 144 19.27 -44.68 35.67
CA GLN A 144 18.82 -44.43 34.29
C GLN A 144 17.36 -43.94 34.23
N ILE A 145 16.49 -44.42 35.12
CA ILE A 145 15.10 -43.91 35.27
C ILE A 145 15.10 -42.44 35.74
N GLU A 146 16.09 -42.06 36.55
CA GLU A 146 16.27 -40.71 37.08
C GLU A 146 17.04 -39.77 36.13
N ASP A 147 17.55 -40.27 35.00
CA ASP A 147 18.31 -39.47 34.04
C ASP A 147 17.42 -38.44 33.33
N ARG A 148 17.47 -37.21 33.82
CA ARG A 148 16.73 -36.06 33.27
C ARG A 148 17.51 -35.29 32.19
N THR A 149 18.58 -35.84 31.63
CA THR A 149 19.45 -35.11 30.67
C THR A 149 18.67 -34.61 29.46
N LEU A 150 17.80 -35.43 28.87
CA LEU A 150 16.93 -35.04 27.75
C LEU A 150 15.98 -33.88 28.12
N LEU A 151 15.37 -33.92 29.31
CA LEU A 151 14.48 -32.84 29.78
C LEU A 151 15.25 -31.56 30.08
N LYS A 152 16.46 -31.65 30.62
CA LYS A 152 17.35 -30.49 30.83
C LYS A 152 17.78 -29.87 29.49
N GLY A 153 18.10 -30.70 28.50
CA GLY A 153 18.41 -30.25 27.14
C GLY A 153 17.24 -29.51 26.48
N ALA A 154 16.04 -30.09 26.54
CA ALA A 154 14.82 -29.46 26.04
C ALA A 154 14.52 -28.13 26.75
N ARG A 155 14.71 -28.06 28.08
CA ARG A 155 14.56 -26.81 28.83
C ARG A 155 15.57 -25.75 28.37
N LYS A 156 16.83 -26.13 28.19
CA LYS A 156 17.87 -25.21 27.68
C LYS A 156 17.53 -24.69 26.29
N GLN A 157 17.08 -25.54 25.36
CA GLN A 157 16.65 -25.10 24.02
C GLN A 157 15.51 -24.09 24.08
N LEU A 158 14.54 -24.31 24.98
CA LEU A 158 13.44 -23.37 25.20
C LEU A 158 13.93 -22.03 25.77
N ASP A 159 14.84 -22.07 26.75
CA ASP A 159 15.41 -20.88 27.37
C ASP A 159 16.27 -20.09 26.37
N ASP A 160 17.11 -20.76 25.58
CA ASP A 160 17.96 -20.17 24.54
C ASP A 160 17.12 -19.51 23.43
N PHE A 161 16.03 -20.16 23.00
CA PHE A 161 15.08 -19.58 22.04
C PHE A 161 14.48 -18.28 22.55
N TYR A 162 13.91 -18.28 23.76
CA TYR A 162 13.28 -17.06 24.28
C TYR A 162 14.29 -15.96 24.61
N ALA A 163 15.54 -16.29 24.95
CA ALA A 163 16.63 -15.31 25.05
C ALA A 163 17.04 -14.73 23.68
N GLY A 164 16.88 -15.49 22.59
CA GLY A 164 16.98 -14.99 21.22
C GLY A 164 15.83 -14.04 20.87
N GLU A 165 14.60 -14.46 21.13
CA GLU A 165 13.39 -13.65 20.88
C GLU A 165 13.36 -12.36 21.71
N GLU A 166 13.88 -12.38 22.93
CA GLU A 166 14.01 -11.17 23.76
C GLU A 166 14.96 -10.15 23.12
N ARG A 167 16.10 -10.59 22.58
CA ARG A 167 17.02 -9.71 21.83
C ARG A 167 16.38 -9.18 20.55
N ALA A 168 15.73 -10.05 19.79
CA ALA A 168 15.02 -9.65 18.57
C ALA A 168 13.88 -8.66 18.87
N TRP A 169 13.20 -8.79 20.01
CA TRP A 169 12.18 -7.83 20.44
C TRP A 169 12.78 -6.46 20.77
N VAL A 170 13.93 -6.41 21.45
CA VAL A 170 14.63 -5.15 21.72
C VAL A 170 15.05 -4.48 20.42
N GLU A 171 15.65 -5.22 19.49
CA GLU A 171 16.02 -4.72 18.15
C GLU A 171 14.80 -4.21 17.37
N TYR A 172 13.68 -4.94 17.44
CA TYR A 172 12.42 -4.52 16.84
C TYR A 172 11.89 -3.22 17.46
N GLN A 173 11.90 -3.09 18.78
CA GLN A 173 11.47 -1.86 19.47
C GLN A 173 12.36 -0.67 19.13
N GLU A 174 13.67 -0.87 19.05
CA GLU A 174 14.61 0.17 18.62
C GLU A 174 14.36 0.59 17.17
N ALA A 175 14.11 -0.38 16.28
CA ALA A 175 13.73 -0.10 14.90
C ALA A 175 12.40 0.66 14.81
N GLU A 176 11.38 0.25 15.56
CA GLU A 176 10.09 0.94 15.61
C GLU A 176 10.20 2.35 16.17
N ARG A 177 11.00 2.54 17.23
CA ARG A 177 11.32 3.89 17.73
C ARG A 177 12.01 4.72 16.66
N ALA A 178 12.96 4.15 15.91
CA ALA A 178 13.66 4.86 14.83
C ALA A 178 12.74 5.23 13.66
N ARG A 179 11.63 4.51 13.46
CA ARG A 179 10.62 4.79 12.42
C ARG A 179 9.62 5.87 12.82
N ASP A 180 9.45 6.18 14.10
CA ASP A 180 8.53 7.25 14.53
C ASP A 180 9.05 8.61 14.04
N VAL A 181 8.21 9.33 13.29
CA VAL A 181 8.52 10.65 12.74
C VAL A 181 8.96 11.64 13.83
N LYS A 182 8.41 11.56 15.06
CA LYS A 182 8.86 12.41 16.18
C LYS A 182 10.33 12.16 16.51
N ASN A 183 10.70 10.90 16.62
CA ASN A 183 12.07 10.50 16.92
C ASN A 183 13.01 10.85 15.76
N VAL A 184 12.54 10.76 14.51
CA VAL A 184 13.30 11.24 13.34
C VAL A 184 13.56 12.74 13.44
N ILE A 185 12.55 13.53 13.79
CA ILE A 185 12.69 14.99 13.94
C ILE A 185 13.71 15.33 15.04
N GLU A 186 13.55 14.73 16.21
CA GLU A 186 14.40 14.99 17.37
C GLU A 186 15.84 14.54 17.14
N ARG A 187 16.04 13.32 16.62
CA ARG A 187 17.36 12.72 16.46
C ARG A 187 18.20 13.46 15.42
N TYR A 188 17.61 13.81 14.28
CA TYR A 188 18.37 14.38 13.17
C TYR A 188 18.29 15.91 13.09
N GLY A 189 17.59 16.56 14.03
CA GLY A 189 17.40 18.00 14.03
C GLY A 189 16.78 18.51 12.72
N ALA A 190 15.85 17.72 12.15
CA ALA A 190 15.26 17.97 10.84
C ALA A 190 13.73 18.00 10.93
N TYR A 191 13.08 18.82 10.12
CA TYR A 191 11.63 18.85 9.96
C TYR A 191 11.21 17.85 8.89
N VAL A 192 10.06 17.19 9.05
CA VAL A 192 9.46 16.35 8.00
C VAL A 192 8.34 17.14 7.33
N VAL A 193 8.42 17.27 6.00
CA VAL A 193 7.49 18.06 5.19
C VAL A 193 6.92 17.23 4.04
N HIS A 194 5.63 17.40 3.78
CA HIS A 194 4.98 16.92 2.58
C HIS A 194 4.61 18.11 1.68
N GLY A 195 5.20 18.17 0.48
CA GLY A 195 4.94 19.24 -0.47
C GLY A 195 3.62 19.07 -1.21
N ILE A 196 2.76 20.10 -1.17
CA ILE A 196 1.45 20.10 -1.83
C ILE A 196 1.45 21.18 -2.90
N LYS A 197 1.78 20.81 -4.14
CA LYS A 197 1.70 21.73 -5.29
C LYS A 197 0.25 21.95 -5.69
N ASP A 198 -0.08 23.18 -6.04
CA ASP A 198 -1.42 23.50 -6.56
C ASP A 198 -1.60 23.03 -8.01
N HIS A 199 -2.74 22.41 -8.29
CA HIS A 199 -3.15 21.78 -9.56
C HIS A 199 -2.21 20.70 -10.14
N PHE A 200 -0.96 20.61 -9.70
CA PHE A 200 0.00 19.61 -10.16
C PHE A 200 -0.17 18.30 -9.37
N VAL A 201 -0.30 17.19 -10.07
CA VAL A 201 -0.35 15.84 -9.48
C VAL A 201 0.74 14.99 -10.12
N PRO A 202 1.59 14.29 -9.34
CA PRO A 202 2.72 13.53 -9.87
C PRO A 202 2.26 12.22 -10.51
N GLY A 203 1.57 12.32 -11.64
CA GLY A 203 1.39 11.22 -12.57
C GLY A 203 0.95 9.90 -11.92
N GLU A 204 1.68 8.81 -12.18
CA GLU A 204 1.34 7.43 -11.79
C GLU A 204 1.59 7.26 -10.30
N ASN A 205 2.45 8.11 -9.73
CA ASN A 205 2.86 8.08 -8.34
C ASN A 205 1.76 8.56 -7.37
N SER A 206 0.63 9.04 -7.90
CA SER A 206 -0.53 9.52 -7.14
C SER A 206 -1.83 8.89 -7.61
N MET A 207 -2.73 8.65 -6.66
CA MET A 207 -4.12 8.27 -6.94
C MET A 207 -5.00 9.45 -7.36
N LEU A 208 -4.52 10.70 -7.28
CA LEU A 208 -5.34 11.86 -7.60
C LEU A 208 -5.45 12.10 -9.11
N ARG A 209 -6.57 12.64 -9.55
CA ARG A 209 -6.75 13.15 -10.92
C ARG A 209 -5.86 14.39 -11.11
N TYR A 210 -5.43 14.63 -12.33
CA TYR A 210 -4.68 15.85 -12.62
C TYR A 210 -5.56 17.09 -12.39
N GLY A 211 -4.95 18.22 -12.09
CA GLY A 211 -5.67 19.49 -11.89
C GLY A 211 -6.29 19.65 -10.50
N VAL A 212 -6.27 18.62 -9.65
CA VAL A 212 -6.75 18.71 -8.26
C VAL A 212 -5.97 19.81 -7.53
N ASP A 213 -6.69 20.75 -6.94
CA ASP A 213 -6.15 21.92 -6.26
C ASP A 213 -5.53 21.59 -4.89
N MET A 214 -4.86 22.57 -4.30
CA MET A 214 -4.21 22.43 -2.99
C MET A 214 -5.21 22.17 -1.86
N GLU A 215 -6.38 22.83 -1.87
CA GLU A 215 -7.45 22.71 -0.87
C GLU A 215 -7.92 21.26 -0.80
N THR A 216 -8.24 20.68 -1.95
CA THR A 216 -8.74 19.32 -2.05
C THR A 216 -7.68 18.32 -1.61
N LYS A 217 -6.40 18.53 -1.98
CA LYS A 217 -5.28 17.71 -1.49
C LYS A 217 -5.11 17.78 0.02
N LEU A 218 -5.26 18.97 0.60
CA LEU A 218 -5.22 19.14 2.05
C LEU A 218 -6.39 18.40 2.70
N LYS A 219 -7.62 18.55 2.19
CA LYS A 219 -8.79 17.81 2.69
C LYS A 219 -8.60 16.30 2.61
N VAL A 220 -8.00 15.77 1.53
CA VAL A 220 -7.62 14.36 1.42
C VAL A 220 -6.64 13.96 2.53
N LEU A 221 -5.60 14.76 2.76
CA LEU A 221 -4.62 14.53 3.81
C LEU A 221 -5.26 14.48 5.20
N LEU A 222 -6.12 15.46 5.51
CA LEU A 222 -6.79 15.55 6.82
C LEU A 222 -7.84 14.44 7.02
N ALA A 223 -8.59 14.10 5.98
CA ALA A 223 -9.66 13.10 6.02
C ALA A 223 -9.13 11.67 6.20
N PHE A 224 -8.10 11.31 5.44
CA PHE A 224 -7.70 9.90 5.28
C PHE A 224 -6.35 9.56 5.88
N GLU A 225 -5.54 10.55 6.28
CA GLU A 225 -4.16 10.34 6.73
C GLU A 225 -3.38 9.38 5.80
N PRO A 226 -3.32 9.68 4.50
CA PRO A 226 -2.77 8.76 3.53
C PRO A 226 -1.29 8.45 3.80
N THR A 227 -0.80 7.35 3.26
CA THR A 227 0.65 7.09 3.24
C THR A 227 1.32 8.05 2.25
N LEU A 228 2.20 8.91 2.74
CA LEU A 228 2.79 10.03 2.00
C LEU A 228 4.24 9.74 1.61
N ALA A 229 4.64 10.22 0.44
CA ALA A 229 6.05 10.52 0.17
C ALA A 229 6.38 11.91 0.74
N THR A 230 7.39 11.99 1.59
CA THR A 230 7.76 13.20 2.33
C THR A 230 9.25 13.48 2.15
N SER A 231 9.66 14.71 2.43
CA SER A 231 11.07 15.11 2.44
C SER A 231 11.42 15.68 3.80
N THR A 232 12.70 15.74 4.14
CA THR A 232 13.16 16.40 5.36
C THR A 232 13.90 17.69 5.07
N ILE A 233 13.82 18.65 6.00
CA ILE A 233 14.46 19.96 5.91
C ILE A 233 15.20 20.28 7.19
N ARG A 234 16.44 20.75 7.09
CA ARG A 234 17.29 21.18 8.21
C ARG A 234 17.95 22.52 7.93
N SER A 235 18.49 23.15 8.97
CA SER A 235 19.21 24.43 8.85
C SER A 235 20.29 24.36 7.76
N GLY A 236 20.26 25.33 6.85
CA GLY A 236 21.14 25.40 5.68
C GLY A 236 20.57 24.80 4.39
N ASP A 237 19.49 24.01 4.47
CA ASP A 237 18.80 23.51 3.29
C ASP A 237 18.13 24.64 2.49
N ARG A 238 17.90 24.36 1.20
CA ARG A 238 17.32 25.29 0.22
C ARG A 238 16.00 24.76 -0.34
N PRO A 239 15.21 25.57 -1.08
CA PRO A 239 13.96 25.11 -1.68
C PRO A 239 14.09 23.84 -2.54
N GLN A 240 15.25 23.63 -3.18
CA GLN A 240 15.51 22.44 -4.01
C GLN A 240 15.59 21.14 -3.19
N ASN A 241 15.76 21.24 -1.87
CA ASN A 241 15.73 20.09 -0.97
C ASN A 241 14.30 19.68 -0.57
N MET A 242 13.29 20.39 -1.08
CA MET A 242 11.87 20.14 -0.88
C MET A 242 11.22 19.77 -2.21
N TRP A 243 10.23 18.89 -2.17
CA TRP A 243 9.41 18.62 -3.36
C TRP A 243 8.61 19.85 -3.82
N ALA A 244 8.07 20.62 -2.87
CA ALA A 244 7.29 21.81 -3.10
C ALA A 244 7.56 22.89 -2.05
N ARG A 245 7.34 24.15 -2.42
CA ARG A 245 7.55 25.32 -1.55
C ARG A 245 6.40 25.58 -0.60
N GLU A 246 5.29 24.87 -0.77
CA GLU A 246 4.14 24.94 0.11
C GLU A 246 3.65 23.52 0.40
N GLY A 247 3.00 23.32 1.54
CA GLY A 247 2.53 22.01 1.95
C GLY A 247 2.25 21.89 3.44
N ALA A 248 2.40 20.67 3.96
CA ALA A 248 2.16 20.33 5.34
C ALA A 248 3.44 19.98 6.09
N LEU A 249 3.56 20.44 7.32
CA LEU A 249 4.54 19.99 8.30
C LEU A 249 3.96 18.79 9.07
N LEU A 250 4.78 17.76 9.23
CA LEU A 250 4.40 16.53 9.92
C LEU A 250 5.14 16.43 11.25
N THR A 251 4.47 15.93 12.27
CA THR A 251 5.06 15.65 13.58
C THR A 251 5.01 14.17 13.94
N GLY A 252 4.05 13.42 13.41
CA GLY A 252 3.86 12.00 13.73
C GLY A 252 3.61 11.14 12.49
N GLY A 253 3.52 9.84 12.72
CA GLY A 253 3.44 8.80 11.69
C GLY A 253 4.63 7.84 11.78
N ARG A 254 4.60 6.80 10.96
CA ARG A 254 5.63 5.76 10.93
C ARG A 254 6.33 5.74 9.57
N VAL A 255 7.65 5.82 9.57
CA VAL A 255 8.47 5.73 8.36
C VAL A 255 8.53 4.27 7.91
N LEU A 256 7.99 3.99 6.72
CA LEU A 256 8.01 2.68 6.09
C LEU A 256 9.30 2.44 5.31
N SER A 257 9.75 3.46 4.58
CA SER A 257 10.98 3.40 3.77
C SER A 257 11.63 4.79 3.66
N ALA A 258 12.92 4.81 3.33
CA ALA A 258 13.72 6.02 3.25
C ALA A 258 14.80 5.92 2.15
N SER A 259 14.95 6.99 1.37
CA SER A 259 15.91 7.10 0.26
C SER A 259 16.65 8.43 0.29
N GLN A 260 17.92 8.45 -0.12
CA GLN A 260 18.73 9.68 -0.24
C GLN A 260 18.24 10.64 -1.32
N GLY A 261 17.42 10.16 -2.24
CA GLY A 261 16.82 10.91 -3.33
C GLY A 261 15.35 10.55 -3.53
N ASP A 262 14.81 10.91 -4.68
CA ASP A 262 13.49 10.46 -5.15
C ASP A 262 13.51 8.92 -5.30
N ALA A 263 12.61 8.24 -4.58
CA ALA A 263 12.45 6.80 -4.63
C ALA A 263 11.44 6.36 -5.70
N ALA A 264 10.77 7.30 -6.36
CA ALA A 264 9.71 7.06 -7.35
C ALA A 264 8.61 6.13 -6.81
N THR A 265 8.25 6.27 -5.54
CA THR A 265 7.21 5.42 -4.92
C THR A 265 5.86 5.69 -5.55
N VAL A 266 5.03 4.65 -5.68
CA VAL A 266 3.71 4.74 -6.33
C VAL A 266 2.60 4.46 -5.33
N ALA A 267 1.60 5.35 -5.26
CA ALA A 267 0.39 5.11 -4.48
C ALA A 267 -0.48 4.01 -5.12
N THR A 268 -0.52 2.83 -4.50
CA THR A 268 -1.41 1.74 -4.92
C THR A 268 -2.77 1.83 -4.24
N GLY A 269 -2.82 2.36 -3.02
CA GLY A 269 -4.01 2.67 -2.22
C GLY A 269 -3.76 3.89 -1.32
N ILE A 270 -4.78 4.36 -0.61
CA ILE A 270 -4.70 5.56 0.23
C ILE A 270 -3.75 5.35 1.41
N LYS A 271 -3.65 4.11 1.92
CA LYS A 271 -2.71 3.68 2.95
C LYS A 271 -1.50 2.90 2.41
N GLN A 272 -1.39 2.73 1.10
CA GLN A 272 -0.41 1.82 0.50
C GLN A 272 0.43 2.51 -0.58
N ARG A 273 1.76 2.34 -0.48
CA ARG A 273 2.70 2.74 -1.53
C ARG A 273 3.64 1.57 -1.84
N THR A 274 4.00 1.40 -3.10
CA THR A 274 5.08 0.49 -3.47
C THR A 274 6.42 1.10 -3.08
N GLU A 275 7.31 0.26 -2.54
CA GLU A 275 8.69 0.65 -2.33
C GLU A 275 9.40 0.76 -3.69
N GLY A 276 10.13 1.85 -3.88
CA GLY A 276 11.01 2.02 -5.02
C GLY A 276 12.24 1.12 -4.94
N TRP A 277 13.24 1.41 -5.78
CA TRP A 277 14.49 0.65 -5.83
C TRP A 277 15.21 0.59 -4.48
N GLY A 278 15.43 -0.62 -3.95
CA GLY A 278 16.47 -0.88 -2.94
C GLY A 278 16.06 -0.83 -1.46
N ALA A 279 14.96 -1.46 -1.08
CA ALA A 279 14.65 -1.68 0.34
C ALA A 279 15.71 -2.59 1.00
N THR A 280 16.60 -2.00 1.80
CA THR A 280 17.50 -2.77 2.68
C THR A 280 16.77 -3.15 3.95
N SER A 281 17.17 -4.25 4.60
CA SER A 281 16.55 -4.73 5.85
C SER A 281 16.67 -3.76 7.05
N ASN A 282 17.65 -2.84 7.07
CA ASN A 282 17.83 -1.89 8.16
C ASN A 282 17.27 -0.50 7.84
N ILE A 283 16.01 -0.28 8.24
CA ILE A 283 15.29 0.99 8.08
C ILE A 283 15.93 2.17 8.83
N ALA A 284 16.49 1.95 10.03
CA ALA A 284 17.08 3.03 10.83
C ALA A 284 18.31 3.61 10.12
N GLU A 285 19.13 2.73 9.54
CA GLU A 285 20.29 3.13 8.74
C GLU A 285 19.87 3.83 7.44
N ASN A 286 18.75 3.42 6.81
CA ASN A 286 18.22 4.10 5.64
C ASN A 286 17.74 5.51 5.94
N ILE A 287 17.03 5.70 7.06
CA ILE A 287 16.61 7.02 7.53
C ILE A 287 17.83 7.91 7.75
N ARG A 288 18.84 7.40 8.47
CA ARG A 288 20.09 8.11 8.71
C ARG A 288 20.76 8.53 7.41
N LYS A 289 20.95 7.58 6.49
CA LYS A 289 21.52 7.83 5.16
C LYS A 289 20.71 8.85 4.37
N ALA A 290 19.38 8.75 4.38
CA ALA A 290 18.49 9.65 3.64
C ALA A 290 18.60 11.11 4.11
N ILE A 291 18.83 11.32 5.40
CA ILE A 291 18.88 12.66 5.99
C ILE A 291 20.32 13.22 5.99
N GLU A 292 21.30 12.44 6.46
CA GLU A 292 22.70 12.88 6.59
C GLU A 292 23.47 12.79 5.28
N GLY A 293 23.25 11.71 4.52
CA GLY A 293 23.95 11.40 3.28
C GLY A 293 23.46 12.19 2.07
N ARG A 294 22.50 13.10 2.25
CA ARG A 294 21.96 13.92 1.16
C ARG A 294 23.03 14.83 0.58
N VAL A 295 23.30 14.67 -0.72
CA VAL A 295 24.28 15.50 -1.44
C VAL A 295 23.67 16.86 -1.77
N VAL A 296 23.92 17.84 -0.91
CA VAL A 296 23.39 19.23 -1.02
C VAL A 296 23.76 19.88 -2.37
N SER A 297 24.89 19.50 -2.98
CA SER A 297 25.40 20.12 -4.21
C SER A 297 24.64 19.77 -5.49
N ARG A 298 23.75 18.76 -5.49
CA ARG A 298 22.97 18.36 -6.67
C ARG A 298 21.50 18.81 -6.66
N GLY A 299 21.05 19.54 -5.62
CA GLY A 299 19.69 20.10 -5.61
C GLY A 299 18.57 19.06 -5.55
N GLY A 300 18.79 17.94 -4.86
CA GLY A 300 17.76 16.91 -4.64
C GLY A 300 17.11 16.99 -3.26
N TYR A 301 15.83 16.61 -3.18
CA TYR A 301 15.16 16.21 -1.95
C TYR A 301 15.42 14.73 -1.66
N ASN A 302 15.35 14.34 -0.40
CA ASN A 302 15.25 12.93 -0.03
C ASN A 302 13.78 12.50 -0.02
N GLU A 303 13.53 11.20 0.05
CA GLU A 303 12.18 10.67 0.19
C GLU A 303 12.06 9.77 1.42
N LEU A 304 11.14 10.10 2.33
CA LEU A 304 10.68 9.22 3.39
C LEU A 304 9.21 8.87 3.13
N VAL A 305 8.87 7.59 3.10
CA VAL A 305 7.48 7.14 3.03
C VAL A 305 6.91 7.07 4.44
N VAL A 306 5.90 7.86 4.74
CA VAL A 306 5.30 7.99 6.08
C VAL A 306 3.86 7.51 6.05
N GLU A 307 3.54 6.47 6.82
CA GLU A 307 2.15 6.03 7.06
C GLU A 307 1.54 6.76 8.27
N ASN A 308 0.22 6.93 8.25
CA ASN A 308 -0.58 7.60 9.28
C ASN A 308 0.03 8.93 9.75
N PRO A 309 0.33 9.86 8.81
CA PRO A 309 0.99 11.11 9.14
C PRO A 309 0.12 12.00 10.02
N GLN A 310 0.75 12.68 10.98
CA GLN A 310 0.09 13.70 11.80
C GLN A 310 0.52 15.10 11.35
N VAL A 311 -0.43 15.87 10.81
CA VAL A 311 -0.20 17.25 10.36
C VAL A 311 -0.21 18.20 11.55
N VAL A 312 0.84 19.02 11.67
CA VAL A 312 0.99 19.99 12.77
C VAL A 312 0.88 21.44 12.29
N GLY A 313 0.79 21.65 10.98
CA GLY A 313 0.55 22.95 10.37
C GLY A 313 0.85 22.96 8.88
N LEU A 314 0.51 24.08 8.24
CA LEU A 314 0.88 24.36 6.86
C LEU A 314 2.20 25.14 6.82
N TYR A 315 2.93 25.04 5.71
CA TYR A 315 4.14 25.82 5.52
C TYR A 315 4.17 26.55 4.18
N VAL A 316 4.93 27.65 4.16
CA VAL A 316 5.38 28.35 2.94
C VAL A 316 6.88 28.61 3.02
N CYS A 317 7.63 28.17 2.03
CA CYS A 317 9.05 28.43 1.90
C CYS A 317 9.26 29.85 1.35
N ARG A 318 9.98 30.70 2.09
CA ARG A 318 10.23 32.10 1.73
C ARG A 318 11.54 32.31 0.97
N ASP A 319 12.38 31.29 0.88
CA ASP A 319 13.60 31.39 0.09
C ASP A 319 13.22 31.26 -1.39
N TYR A 320 13.32 32.37 -2.13
CA TYR A 320 13.31 32.37 -3.58
C TYR A 320 14.23 33.46 -4.08
N LYS A 321 14.82 33.22 -5.25
CA LYS A 321 15.56 34.23 -5.96
C LYS A 321 14.59 35.12 -6.71
N GLU A 322 14.55 36.40 -6.32
CA GLU A 322 13.73 37.40 -7.00
C GLU A 322 14.10 37.42 -8.50
N GLY A 323 13.10 37.20 -9.35
CA GLY A 323 13.28 37.17 -10.80
C GLY A 323 13.43 35.77 -11.44
N ASP A 324 13.54 34.68 -10.68
CA ASP A 324 13.49 33.33 -11.26
C ASP A 324 12.04 32.84 -11.36
N PRO A 325 11.47 32.70 -12.58
CA PRO A 325 10.10 32.22 -12.76
C PRO A 325 9.91 30.78 -12.28
N ARG A 326 10.98 29.96 -12.29
CA ARG A 326 10.97 28.57 -11.81
C ARG A 326 10.91 28.49 -10.29
N GLU A 327 11.27 29.58 -9.61
CA GLU A 327 11.25 29.69 -8.16
C GLU A 327 10.07 30.53 -7.64
N ARG A 328 9.07 30.93 -8.44
CA ARG A 328 7.85 31.55 -7.89
C ARG A 328 6.90 30.45 -7.36
N SER A 329 6.35 30.62 -6.17
CA SER A 329 5.27 29.73 -5.70
C SER A 329 4.06 29.94 -6.63
N PRO A 330 3.46 28.87 -7.17
CA PRO A 330 2.28 28.99 -7.99
C PRO A 330 1.05 29.44 -7.18
N VAL A 331 1.10 29.32 -5.85
CA VAL A 331 0.00 29.68 -4.95
C VAL A 331 0.24 31.03 -4.31
N ALA A 332 -0.77 31.90 -4.37
CA ALA A 332 -0.77 33.13 -3.61
C ALA A 332 -0.75 32.80 -2.11
N VAL A 333 0.17 33.41 -1.36
CA VAL A 333 0.32 33.16 0.08
C VAL A 333 -0.99 33.46 0.83
N GLU A 334 -1.77 34.42 0.33
CA GLU A 334 -3.12 34.76 0.77
C GLU A 334 -4.06 33.55 0.82
N ARG A 335 -3.99 32.66 -0.18
CA ARG A 335 -4.81 31.45 -0.28
C ARG A 335 -4.41 30.41 0.77
N ILE A 336 -3.11 30.28 1.05
CA ILE A 336 -2.59 29.39 2.10
C ILE A 336 -2.97 29.91 3.50
N VAL A 337 -2.97 31.22 3.70
CA VAL A 337 -3.46 31.85 4.95
C VAL A 337 -4.94 31.55 5.15
N ALA A 338 -5.77 31.69 4.11
CA ALA A 338 -7.19 31.35 4.19
C ALA A 338 -7.41 29.87 4.54
N LEU A 339 -6.65 28.97 3.91
CA LEU A 339 -6.67 27.53 4.21
C LEU A 339 -6.29 27.22 5.65
N ALA A 340 -5.24 27.86 6.18
CA ALA A 340 -4.82 27.70 7.56
C ALA A 340 -5.93 28.13 8.53
N GLN A 341 -6.63 29.23 8.23
CA GLN A 341 -7.76 29.72 9.03
C GLN A 341 -8.97 28.79 8.96
N GLU A 342 -9.35 28.34 7.76
CA GLU A 342 -10.48 27.41 7.54
C GLU A 342 -10.26 26.10 8.30
N THR A 343 -9.03 25.57 8.26
CA THR A 343 -8.70 24.27 8.86
C THR A 343 -8.30 24.33 10.33
N GLY A 344 -8.09 25.54 10.87
CA GLY A 344 -7.53 25.74 12.21
C GLY A 344 -6.06 25.32 12.35
N LEU A 345 -5.36 25.09 11.24
CA LEU A 345 -3.96 24.69 11.25
C LEU A 345 -3.04 25.90 11.42
N PRO A 346 -2.00 25.82 12.27
CA PRO A 346 -0.97 26.86 12.33
C PRO A 346 -0.26 27.02 10.98
N LEU A 347 0.12 28.24 10.64
CA LEU A 347 0.91 28.54 9.46
C LEU A 347 2.37 28.84 9.84
N TYR A 348 3.29 28.22 9.11
CA TYR A 348 4.72 28.37 9.30
C TYR A 348 5.40 28.88 8.03
N ALA A 349 6.52 29.55 8.22
CA ALA A 349 7.41 29.96 7.15
C ALA A 349 8.72 29.17 7.25
N ILE A 350 9.21 28.65 6.12
CA ILE A 350 10.53 28.03 6.03
C ILE A 350 11.49 29.02 5.37
N SER A 351 12.60 29.34 6.05
CA SER A 351 13.68 30.14 5.48
C SER A 351 15.05 29.63 5.92
N LYS A 352 15.95 29.46 4.95
CA LYS A 352 17.27 28.84 5.04
C LYS A 352 17.23 27.48 5.75
N GLY A 353 16.19 26.71 5.46
CA GLY A 353 15.94 25.40 6.06
C GLY A 353 15.47 25.43 7.52
N GLU A 354 15.13 26.60 8.05
CA GLU A 354 14.62 26.78 9.42
C GLU A 354 13.13 27.16 9.42
N VAL A 355 12.40 26.71 10.43
CA VAL A 355 10.94 26.93 10.56
C VAL A 355 10.67 28.10 11.51
N TYR A 356 9.79 28.99 11.10
CA TYR A 356 9.34 30.16 11.85
C TYR A 356 7.81 30.17 11.92
N GLU A 357 7.25 30.63 13.03
CA GLU A 357 5.83 31.00 13.08
C GLU A 357 5.56 32.09 12.04
N MET A 358 4.47 31.96 11.29
CA MET A 358 4.08 32.97 10.31
C MET A 358 2.98 33.84 10.91
N THR A 359 3.24 35.15 11.00
CA THR A 359 2.28 36.13 11.51
C THR A 359 1.93 37.13 10.41
N TYR A 360 0.72 37.66 10.45
CA TYR A 360 0.21 38.57 9.43
C TYR A 360 -0.71 39.62 10.05
N ASP A 361 -0.59 40.86 9.58
CA ASP A 361 -1.43 41.97 10.02
C ASP A 361 -2.76 41.90 9.27
N PHE A 362 -3.77 41.25 9.87
CA PHE A 362 -5.11 41.16 9.29
C PHE A 362 -5.70 42.56 9.11
N ASP A 363 -6.17 42.85 7.90
CA ASP A 363 -6.85 44.09 7.56
C ASP A 363 -8.27 43.75 7.08
N PRO A 364 -9.30 43.86 7.94
CA PRO A 364 -10.67 43.56 7.56
C PRO A 364 -11.16 44.43 6.40
N GLU A 365 -10.61 45.64 6.24
CA GLU A 365 -11.01 46.57 5.19
C GLU A 365 -10.49 46.17 3.80
N SER A 366 -9.44 45.35 3.72
CA SER A 366 -8.91 44.85 2.46
C SER A 366 -9.67 43.64 1.90
N LEU A 367 -10.64 43.10 2.66
CA LEU A 367 -11.63 42.13 2.18
C LEU A 367 -12.74 42.76 1.32
N LYS A 368 -12.88 44.10 1.33
CA LYS A 368 -13.83 44.78 0.45
C LYS A 368 -13.28 44.74 -0.99
N PRO A 369 -14.01 44.18 -1.97
CA PRO A 369 -13.56 44.14 -3.35
C PRO A 369 -13.30 45.57 -3.85
N ARG A 370 -12.06 45.87 -4.26
CA ARG A 370 -11.76 47.18 -4.85
C ARG A 370 -12.32 47.22 -6.27
N ARG A 371 -12.84 48.38 -6.67
CA ARG A 371 -13.44 48.60 -7.99
C ARG A 371 -12.50 48.28 -9.17
N ASP A 372 -11.18 48.28 -8.93
CA ASP A 372 -10.14 47.97 -9.91
C ASP A 372 -9.71 46.48 -9.93
N ASP A 373 -10.13 45.66 -8.96
CA ASP A 373 -9.78 44.24 -8.88
C ASP A 373 -10.65 43.36 -9.81
N PHE A 374 -11.73 43.90 -10.37
CA PHE A 374 -12.58 43.21 -11.35
C PHE A 374 -11.84 42.83 -12.64
N LEU A 375 -10.70 43.47 -12.94
CA LEU A 375 -9.86 43.14 -14.10
C LEU A 375 -8.77 42.10 -13.79
N LYS A 376 -8.56 41.73 -12.51
CA LYS A 376 -7.63 40.68 -12.06
C LYS A 376 -8.43 39.49 -11.55
N ILE A 377 -9.18 38.90 -12.48
CA ILE A 377 -10.11 37.80 -12.24
C ILE A 377 -9.34 36.65 -11.55
N ASN A 378 -9.73 36.31 -10.31
CA ASN A 378 -9.36 35.12 -9.51
C ASN A 378 -8.29 35.23 -8.40
N LEU A 379 -7.76 36.40 -8.02
CA LEU A 379 -6.98 36.49 -6.78
C LEU A 379 -7.89 36.80 -5.58
N PRO A 380 -7.88 36.00 -4.49
CA PRO A 380 -8.64 36.34 -3.29
C PRO A 380 -8.18 37.71 -2.76
N PRO A 381 -9.10 38.52 -2.20
CA PRO A 381 -8.74 39.81 -1.63
C PRO A 381 -7.66 39.61 -0.58
N LYS A 382 -6.58 40.41 -0.64
CA LYS A 382 -5.45 40.30 0.30
C LYS A 382 -5.94 40.61 1.70
N PRO A 383 -6.08 39.65 2.62
CA PRO A 383 -6.67 39.92 3.93
C PRO A 383 -5.65 40.53 4.91
N PHE A 384 -4.43 40.84 4.46
CA PHE A 384 -3.36 41.37 5.29
C PHE A 384 -2.49 42.39 4.56
N LYS A 385 -1.91 43.32 5.32
CA LYS A 385 -0.97 44.33 4.79
C LYS A 385 0.43 43.77 4.60
N ARG A 386 0.88 42.95 5.54
CA ARG A 386 2.25 42.41 5.60
C ARG A 386 2.27 41.04 6.27
N ILE A 387 3.26 40.24 5.87
CA ILE A 387 3.57 38.93 6.44
C ILE A 387 4.95 39.00 7.07
N PHE A 388 5.04 38.59 8.34
CA PHE A 388 6.27 38.61 9.13
C PHE A 388 6.71 37.20 9.51
N LEU A 389 8.03 37.03 9.60
CA LEU A 389 8.61 35.88 10.27
C LEU A 389 8.54 36.16 11.77
N GLY A 390 7.80 35.33 12.49
CA GLY A 390 7.69 35.36 13.95
C GLY A 390 8.84 34.61 14.61
N ARG A 391 8.54 33.95 15.72
CA ARG A 391 9.51 33.17 16.49
C ARG A 391 9.98 31.95 15.70
N LYS A 392 11.28 31.68 15.75
CA LYS A 392 11.86 30.43 15.24
C LYS A 392 11.39 29.26 16.09
N ILE A 393 10.88 28.22 15.46
CA ILE A 393 10.53 26.94 16.09
C ILE A 393 11.72 26.01 15.94
N SER A 394 12.04 25.23 16.97
CA SER A 394 13.06 24.18 16.88
C SER A 394 12.45 22.84 16.46
N PRO A 395 13.23 21.88 15.93
CA PRO A 395 12.73 20.54 15.62
C PRO A 395 12.10 19.86 16.85
N SER A 396 12.77 19.90 18.01
CA SER A 396 12.26 19.33 19.26
C SER A 396 10.96 20.00 19.73
N GLU A 397 10.82 21.32 19.57
CA GLU A 397 9.56 22.00 19.88
C GLU A 397 8.43 21.53 18.94
N LEU A 398 8.72 21.39 17.63
CA LEU A 398 7.72 20.91 16.66
C LEU A 398 7.30 19.46 16.94
N ALA A 399 8.24 18.58 17.30
CA ALA A 399 7.97 17.17 17.63
C ALA A 399 7.01 17.00 18.81
N GLN A 400 6.99 17.97 19.73
CA GLN A 400 6.09 17.99 20.89
C GLN A 400 4.74 18.64 20.60
N LYS A 401 4.61 19.41 19.51
CA LYS A 401 3.32 19.99 19.13
C LYS A 401 2.38 18.90 18.63
N SER A 402 1.11 19.04 19.00
CA SER A 402 -0.02 18.32 18.42
C SER A 402 -1.07 19.33 18.00
N VAL A 403 -1.76 19.03 16.90
CA VAL A 403 -2.96 19.76 16.50
C VAL A 403 -4.10 18.75 16.52
N ASP A 404 -5.14 19.06 17.29
CA ASP A 404 -6.29 18.19 17.41
C ASP A 404 -7.25 18.46 16.26
N ILE A 405 -7.19 17.63 15.22
CA ILE A 405 -8.14 17.66 14.12
C ILE A 405 -9.30 16.76 14.51
N SER A 406 -10.42 17.38 14.90
CA SER A 406 -11.59 16.66 15.41
C SER A 406 -12.09 15.61 14.41
N ASP A 407 -12.63 14.50 14.93
CA ASP A 407 -13.25 13.47 14.10
C ASP A 407 -14.38 14.03 13.23
N ALA A 408 -15.13 15.02 13.75
CA ALA A 408 -16.17 15.71 12.98
C ALA A 408 -15.59 16.42 11.75
N GLN A 409 -14.45 17.11 11.89
CA GLN A 409 -13.78 17.77 10.77
C GLN A 409 -13.22 16.75 9.77
N ARG A 410 -12.68 15.62 10.24
CA ARG A 410 -12.19 14.53 9.38
C ARG A 410 -13.33 13.90 8.58
N VAL A 411 -14.44 13.61 9.23
CA VAL A 411 -15.66 13.08 8.59
C VAL A 411 -16.21 14.07 7.57
N GLU A 412 -16.21 15.36 7.89
CA GLU A 412 -16.67 16.39 6.96
C GLU A 412 -15.75 16.50 5.73
N CYS A 413 -14.43 16.55 5.92
CA CYS A 413 -13.46 16.50 4.82
C CYS A 413 -13.64 15.24 3.99
N ALA A 414 -13.85 14.07 4.61
CA ALA A 414 -14.10 12.82 3.90
C ALA A 414 -15.39 12.88 3.08
N ARG A 415 -16.47 13.41 3.65
CA ARG A 415 -17.77 13.58 2.97
C ARG A 415 -17.65 14.48 1.74
N GLU A 416 -16.98 15.62 1.88
CA GLU A 416 -16.74 16.54 0.75
C GLU A 416 -15.89 15.89 -0.34
N VAL A 417 -14.77 15.27 0.07
CA VAL A 417 -13.84 14.62 -0.86
C VAL A 417 -14.53 13.48 -1.59
N LEU A 418 -15.26 12.59 -0.92
CA LEU A 418 -15.95 11.47 -1.58
C LEU A 418 -17.16 11.93 -2.40
N GLY A 419 -17.82 13.03 -2.00
CA GLY A 419 -18.91 13.64 -2.75
C GLY A 419 -18.47 14.18 -4.11
N SER A 420 -17.24 14.70 -4.21
CA SER A 420 -16.60 15.13 -5.45
C SER A 420 -15.23 14.48 -5.60
N SER A 421 -15.21 13.15 -5.74
CA SER A 421 -13.99 12.33 -5.65
C SER A 421 -12.83 12.88 -6.48
N PRO A 422 -11.73 13.36 -5.88
CA PRO A 422 -10.56 13.81 -6.61
C PRO A 422 -9.69 12.64 -7.09
N PHE A 423 -10.04 11.40 -6.73
CA PHE A 423 -9.26 10.22 -7.05
C PHE A 423 -9.53 9.74 -8.48
N ARG A 424 -8.52 9.14 -9.10
CA ARG A 424 -8.66 8.36 -10.31
C ARG A 424 -9.37 7.07 -9.94
N MET A 425 -10.38 6.73 -10.70
CA MET A 425 -11.03 5.45 -10.55
C MET A 425 -10.16 4.39 -11.24
N LYS A 426 -9.72 3.39 -10.48
CA LYS A 426 -9.00 2.24 -11.03
C LYS A 426 -10.03 1.15 -11.40
N GLY A 427 -9.72 0.34 -12.40
CA GLY A 427 -10.55 -0.79 -12.82
C GLY A 427 -11.46 -0.51 -14.01
N TRP A 428 -12.10 -1.58 -14.50
CA TRP A 428 -12.80 -1.60 -15.79
C TRP A 428 -14.06 -0.74 -15.81
N GLU A 429 -14.75 -0.60 -14.67
CA GLU A 429 -15.93 0.26 -14.56
C GLU A 429 -15.61 1.73 -14.87
N ALA A 430 -14.38 2.19 -14.57
CA ALA A 430 -13.95 3.54 -14.94
C ALA A 430 -13.82 3.73 -16.44
N GLY A 431 -13.24 2.74 -17.10
CA GLY A 431 -13.20 2.71 -18.54
C GLY A 431 -14.61 2.63 -19.12
N TYR A 432 -15.53 1.85 -18.54
CA TYR A 432 -16.92 1.75 -19.02
C TYR A 432 -17.60 3.12 -19.03
N VAL A 433 -17.57 3.84 -17.90
CA VAL A 433 -18.16 5.19 -17.82
C VAL A 433 -17.45 6.17 -18.75
N SER A 434 -16.12 6.06 -18.91
CA SER A 434 -15.37 6.89 -19.87
C SER A 434 -15.80 6.63 -21.30
N GLN A 435 -15.96 5.36 -21.70
CA GLN A 435 -16.33 4.95 -23.05
C GLN A 435 -17.73 5.41 -23.42
N ARG A 436 -18.67 5.42 -22.47
CA ARG A 436 -19.97 6.08 -22.67
C ARG A 436 -19.80 7.54 -23.06
N THR A 437 -18.93 8.27 -22.38
CA THR A 437 -18.68 9.68 -22.70
C THR A 437 -18.04 9.84 -24.08
N GLU A 438 -17.09 8.97 -24.45
CA GLU A 438 -16.50 8.97 -25.79
C GLU A 438 -17.53 8.68 -26.88
N GLY A 439 -18.48 7.78 -26.64
CA GLY A 439 -19.62 7.55 -27.52
C GLY A 439 -20.44 8.82 -27.76
N SER A 440 -20.78 9.54 -26.69
CA SER A 440 -21.49 10.82 -26.81
C SER A 440 -20.68 11.86 -27.59
N LYS A 441 -19.37 11.99 -27.33
CA LYS A 441 -18.49 12.91 -28.08
C LYS A 441 -18.44 12.56 -29.57
N MET A 442 -18.36 11.27 -29.89
CA MET A 442 -18.31 10.84 -31.30
C MET A 442 -19.63 11.10 -32.02
N TYR A 443 -20.78 10.95 -31.37
CA TYR A 443 -22.05 11.30 -31.99
C TYR A 443 -22.05 12.77 -32.44
N VAL A 444 -21.65 13.67 -31.52
CA VAL A 444 -21.52 15.11 -31.79
C VAL A 444 -20.58 15.35 -32.98
N ASP A 445 -19.42 14.70 -32.98
CA ASP A 445 -18.44 14.82 -34.04
C ASP A 445 -18.99 14.39 -35.42
N LEU A 446 -19.77 13.29 -35.49
CA LEU A 446 -20.29 12.75 -36.75
C LEU A 446 -21.57 13.41 -37.29
N HIS A 447 -22.20 14.30 -36.51
CA HIS A 447 -23.51 14.87 -36.83
C HIS A 447 -23.54 16.41 -36.83
N PRO A 448 -22.64 17.12 -37.55
CA PRO A 448 -22.62 18.58 -37.61
C PRO A 448 -23.94 19.18 -38.08
N GLU A 449 -24.63 18.54 -39.02
CA GLU A 449 -25.92 19.04 -39.52
C GLU A 449 -27.01 19.04 -38.43
N ALA A 450 -27.04 18.01 -37.58
CA ALA A 450 -27.96 17.99 -36.44
C ALA A 450 -27.63 19.11 -35.43
N LEU A 451 -26.33 19.46 -35.32
CA LEU A 451 -25.85 20.54 -34.47
C LEU A 451 -26.10 21.94 -35.05
N LYS A 452 -26.30 22.12 -36.36
CA LYS A 452 -26.63 23.43 -36.93
C LYS A 452 -28.05 23.85 -36.56
N GLU A 453 -28.98 22.91 -36.60
CA GLU A 453 -30.41 23.14 -36.35
C GLU A 453 -30.81 23.02 -34.88
N ALA A 454 -29.93 22.47 -34.03
CA ALA A 454 -30.24 22.27 -32.62
C ALA A 454 -30.46 23.61 -31.87
N PRO A 455 -31.37 23.68 -30.89
CA PRO A 455 -31.49 24.87 -30.05
C PRO A 455 -30.22 25.05 -29.19
N ALA A 456 -29.83 26.29 -28.95
CA ALA A 456 -28.78 26.60 -27.99
C ALA A 456 -29.22 26.14 -26.58
N ARG A 457 -28.32 25.49 -25.84
CA ARG A 457 -28.57 25.11 -24.43
C ARG A 457 -28.46 26.32 -23.52
N TYR A 458 -27.46 27.16 -23.76
CA TYR A 458 -27.19 28.41 -23.06
C TYR A 458 -26.19 29.25 -23.87
N SER A 459 -25.99 30.52 -23.47
CA SER A 459 -24.94 31.38 -24.03
C SER A 459 -23.86 31.61 -22.99
N GLU A 460 -22.60 31.72 -23.42
CA GLU A 460 -21.47 32.04 -22.55
C GLU A 460 -20.49 33.00 -23.22
N VAL A 461 -19.61 33.59 -22.43
CA VAL A 461 -18.51 34.42 -22.94
C VAL A 461 -17.33 33.51 -23.28
N TYR A 462 -16.85 33.57 -24.51
CA TYR A 462 -15.69 32.80 -24.95
C TYR A 462 -14.43 33.25 -24.21
N THR A 463 -13.77 32.31 -23.54
CA THR A 463 -12.56 32.56 -22.74
C THR A 463 -11.30 31.88 -23.30
N GLY A 464 -11.42 31.23 -24.47
CA GLY A 464 -10.30 30.59 -25.15
C GLY A 464 -9.42 31.59 -25.91
N GLU A 465 -8.33 31.10 -26.51
CA GLU A 465 -7.47 31.90 -27.38
C GLU A 465 -8.23 32.34 -28.64
N PRO A 466 -8.04 33.59 -29.13
CA PRO A 466 -8.69 34.04 -30.35
C PRO A 466 -8.37 33.13 -31.55
N LEU A 467 -9.39 32.77 -32.33
CA LEU A 467 -9.26 31.97 -33.54
C LEU A 467 -9.25 32.86 -34.77
N TYR A 468 -8.40 32.51 -35.72
CA TYR A 468 -8.23 33.26 -36.96
C TYR A 468 -8.58 32.39 -38.16
N SER A 469 -9.11 32.99 -39.23
CA SER A 469 -9.34 32.31 -40.51
C SER A 469 -8.02 31.81 -41.04
N GLN A 470 -7.92 30.50 -41.33
CA GLN A 470 -6.68 29.81 -41.66
C GLN A 470 -5.76 30.64 -42.58
N MET A 471 -4.46 30.71 -42.23
CA MET A 471 -3.40 30.91 -43.21
C MET A 471 -3.32 29.65 -44.07
N GLU A 472 -3.44 29.77 -45.39
CA GLU A 472 -2.97 28.72 -46.28
C GLU A 472 -1.46 28.52 -46.07
N TYR A 473 -1.10 27.39 -45.46
CA TYR A 473 0.27 26.94 -45.32
C TYR A 473 0.76 26.44 -46.69
N SER A 474 1.09 27.36 -47.59
CA SER A 474 1.90 27.02 -48.77
C SER A 474 3.37 27.02 -48.36
N ALA A 475 4.04 25.91 -48.62
CA ALA A 475 5.39 25.59 -48.17
C ALA A 475 6.39 26.76 -48.36
N GLY A 476 6.70 27.46 -47.26
CA GLY A 476 8.00 28.10 -47.07
C GLY A 476 8.14 29.61 -47.32
N ARG A 477 7.09 30.43 -47.44
CA ARG A 477 7.28 31.91 -47.48
C ARG A 477 6.20 32.73 -46.75
N SER A 478 6.71 33.67 -45.95
CA SER A 478 6.10 34.86 -45.31
C SER A 478 5.00 34.70 -44.25
N TRP A 479 5.29 35.28 -43.09
CA TRP A 479 4.38 35.63 -42.00
C TRP A 479 3.39 36.72 -42.44
N GLY A 480 2.33 36.36 -43.16
CA GLY A 480 1.16 37.23 -43.30
C GLY A 480 0.51 37.41 -41.92
N LYS A 481 0.05 38.60 -41.57
CA LYS A 481 -0.82 38.76 -40.40
C LYS A 481 -2.13 38.02 -40.70
N PRO A 482 -2.67 37.21 -39.76
CA PRO A 482 -4.00 36.63 -39.97
C PRO A 482 -5.00 37.75 -40.24
N GLU A 483 -5.73 37.67 -41.35
CA GLU A 483 -6.50 38.82 -41.85
C GLU A 483 -7.84 38.99 -41.14
N ASN A 484 -8.43 37.95 -40.52
CA ASN A 484 -9.68 38.07 -39.76
C ASN A 484 -9.72 37.15 -38.52
N ILE A 485 -10.13 37.70 -37.38
CA ILE A 485 -10.52 36.93 -36.18
C ILE A 485 -11.92 36.36 -36.46
N ILE A 486 -12.08 35.05 -36.34
CA ILE A 486 -13.38 34.38 -36.51
C ILE A 486 -14.07 34.14 -35.15
N LEU A 487 -13.31 34.09 -34.06
CA LEU A 487 -13.84 33.99 -32.71
C LEU A 487 -12.88 34.68 -31.74
N ASP A 488 -13.32 35.73 -31.06
CA ASP A 488 -12.47 36.52 -30.16
C ASP A 488 -12.76 36.23 -28.68
N THR A 489 -11.73 36.39 -27.83
CA THR A 489 -11.91 36.30 -26.37
C THR A 489 -12.86 37.42 -25.92
N GLY A 490 -13.93 37.07 -25.21
CA GLY A 490 -14.96 38.01 -24.78
C GLY A 490 -16.23 38.01 -25.64
N GLU A 491 -16.23 37.32 -26.78
CA GLU A 491 -17.42 37.17 -27.62
C GLU A 491 -18.47 36.27 -26.95
N THR A 492 -19.75 36.64 -27.06
CA THR A 492 -20.85 35.78 -26.60
C THR A 492 -21.11 34.69 -27.64
N VAL A 493 -20.98 33.43 -27.23
CA VAL A 493 -21.21 32.25 -28.05
C VAL A 493 -22.40 31.44 -27.56
N GLU A 494 -23.08 30.76 -28.47
CA GLU A 494 -24.15 29.82 -28.12
C GLU A 494 -23.59 28.41 -27.93
N VAL A 495 -23.78 27.79 -26.76
CA VAL A 495 -23.38 26.40 -26.54
C VAL A 495 -24.52 25.48 -26.98
N VAL A 496 -24.29 24.72 -28.05
CA VAL A 496 -25.29 23.84 -28.65
C VAL A 496 -25.21 22.43 -28.07
N SER A 497 -23.98 21.95 -27.85
CA SER A 497 -23.73 20.69 -27.15
C SER A 497 -22.63 20.86 -26.15
N GLU A 498 -22.76 20.16 -25.03
CA GLU A 498 -21.73 19.98 -24.03
C GLU A 498 -21.77 18.53 -23.56
N VAL A 499 -20.64 17.85 -23.72
CA VAL A 499 -20.41 16.49 -23.24
C VAL A 499 -19.27 16.55 -22.24
N ARG A 500 -19.57 16.22 -20.98
CA ARG A 500 -18.61 16.25 -19.88
C ARG A 500 -18.33 14.83 -19.40
N ALA A 501 -17.05 14.48 -19.34
CA ALA A 501 -16.60 13.21 -18.80
C ALA A 501 -16.44 13.29 -17.27
N PRO A 502 -16.54 12.16 -16.55
CA PRO A 502 -16.37 12.15 -15.10
C PRO A 502 -14.97 12.49 -14.62
N ASP A 503 -13.96 12.36 -15.48
CA ASP A 503 -12.59 12.78 -15.19
C ASP A 503 -12.41 14.31 -15.20
N GLY A 504 -13.41 15.07 -15.65
CA GLY A 504 -13.41 16.53 -15.74
C GLY A 504 -13.15 17.07 -17.15
N SER A 505 -12.73 16.22 -18.09
CA SER A 505 -12.61 16.60 -19.50
C SER A 505 -13.98 16.90 -20.10
N TRP A 506 -14.01 17.76 -21.11
CA TRP A 506 -15.26 18.13 -21.77
C TRP A 506 -15.05 18.50 -23.23
N GLN A 507 -16.13 18.37 -23.99
CA GLN A 507 -16.26 18.84 -25.36
C GLN A 507 -17.50 19.72 -25.46
N LYS A 508 -17.32 20.95 -25.94
CA LYS A 508 -18.40 21.86 -26.29
C LYS A 508 -18.47 22.07 -27.79
N VAL A 509 -19.68 22.27 -28.29
CA VAL A 509 -19.92 22.81 -29.63
C VAL A 509 -20.51 24.20 -29.47
N LEU A 510 -19.75 25.18 -29.93
CA LEU A 510 -20.09 26.59 -29.90
C LEU A 510 -20.65 26.98 -31.27
N ARG A 511 -21.74 27.73 -31.28
CA ARG A 511 -22.29 28.36 -32.47
C ARG A 511 -22.06 29.85 -32.39
N THR A 512 -21.61 30.39 -33.52
CA THR A 512 -21.31 31.80 -33.74
C THR A 512 -21.94 32.22 -35.07
N ALA A 513 -21.87 33.51 -35.42
CA ALA A 513 -22.25 33.98 -36.74
C ALA A 513 -21.44 33.34 -37.88
N GLU A 514 -20.21 32.91 -37.58
CA GLU A 514 -19.24 32.37 -38.53
C GLU A 514 -19.30 30.84 -38.67
N GLY A 515 -20.18 30.19 -37.89
CA GLY A 515 -20.43 28.76 -37.94
C GLY A 515 -20.22 28.04 -36.61
N LEU A 516 -19.98 26.72 -36.70
CA LEU A 516 -19.78 25.84 -35.55
C LEU A 516 -18.28 25.68 -35.22
N PHE A 517 -17.98 25.71 -33.93
CA PHE A 517 -16.66 25.51 -33.37
C PHE A 517 -16.72 24.41 -32.33
N ARG A 518 -15.72 23.54 -32.34
CA ARG A 518 -15.50 22.54 -31.30
C ARG A 518 -14.48 23.09 -30.32
N GLN A 519 -14.83 23.13 -29.05
CA GLN A 519 -13.90 23.43 -27.97
C GLN A 519 -13.71 22.19 -27.10
N ARG A 520 -12.47 21.77 -26.91
CA ARG A 520 -12.11 20.61 -26.11
C ARG A 520 -11.23 21.02 -24.97
N PHE A 521 -11.60 20.59 -23.78
CA PHE A 521 -10.70 20.56 -22.65
C PHE A 521 -10.21 19.12 -22.52
N PRO A 522 -8.97 18.83 -22.95
CA PRO A 522 -8.46 17.47 -22.93
C PRO A 522 -8.45 16.94 -21.49
N SER A 523 -8.61 15.62 -21.34
CA SER A 523 -8.19 14.97 -20.10
C SER A 523 -6.72 15.30 -19.92
N PRO A 524 -6.30 15.88 -18.79
CA PRO A 524 -4.92 16.34 -18.69
C PRO A 524 -3.99 15.13 -18.77
N HIS A 525 -3.31 14.99 -19.91
CA HIS A 525 -2.42 13.87 -20.13
C HIS A 525 -1.15 14.03 -19.30
N PHE A 526 -0.51 12.88 -19.06
CA PHE A 526 0.72 12.80 -18.31
C PHE A 526 1.83 13.66 -18.91
N GLY A 527 2.38 14.55 -18.10
CA GLY A 527 3.66 15.22 -18.38
C GLY A 527 3.60 16.38 -19.37
N GLU A 528 2.42 16.79 -19.84
CA GLU A 528 2.33 17.96 -20.72
C GLU A 528 2.42 19.27 -19.92
N ASP A 529 3.30 20.15 -20.38
CA ASP A 529 3.56 21.48 -19.82
C ASP A 529 2.28 22.33 -19.77
N LYS A 530 2.22 23.31 -18.86
CA LYS A 530 1.02 24.13 -18.58
C LYS A 530 0.37 24.76 -19.82
N SER A 531 1.11 24.90 -20.93
CA SER A 531 0.58 25.38 -22.21
C SER A 531 -0.48 24.47 -22.84
N GLN A 532 -0.61 23.21 -22.41
CA GLN A 532 -1.67 22.30 -22.89
C GLN A 532 -2.91 22.23 -21.98
N SER A 533 -2.92 22.98 -20.87
CA SER A 533 -4.07 23.08 -19.96
C SER A 533 -5.12 24.12 -20.38
N GLN A 534 -4.99 24.70 -21.57
CA GLN A 534 -6.02 25.58 -22.14
C GLN A 534 -6.98 24.78 -23.02
N PRO A 535 -8.28 25.13 -23.04
CA PRO A 535 -9.21 24.56 -24.00
C PRO A 535 -8.72 24.82 -25.43
N LYS A 536 -8.61 23.77 -26.24
CA LYS A 536 -8.31 23.89 -27.67
C LYS A 536 -9.62 24.11 -28.42
N THR A 537 -9.69 25.14 -29.27
CA THR A 537 -10.87 25.41 -30.10
C THR A 537 -10.51 25.28 -31.58
N GLU A 538 -11.39 24.67 -32.36
CA GLU A 538 -11.22 24.45 -33.80
C GLU A 538 -12.55 24.58 -34.55
N ARG A 539 -12.53 25.04 -35.80
CA ARG A 539 -13.74 25.15 -36.65
C ARG A 539 -14.18 23.75 -37.10
N PHE A 540 -15.48 23.47 -37.02
CA PHE A 540 -16.04 22.15 -37.33
C PHE A 540 -15.88 21.75 -38.81
N GLU A 541 -15.92 22.70 -39.75
CA GLU A 541 -15.80 22.45 -41.20
C GLU A 541 -14.41 21.96 -41.63
N GLY A 542 -13.34 22.40 -40.95
CA GLY A 542 -11.98 21.89 -41.19
C GLY A 542 -11.76 20.47 -40.65
N TRP A 543 -12.67 19.98 -39.80
CA TRP A 543 -12.59 18.66 -39.22
C TRP A 543 -13.11 17.57 -40.15
N GLU A 544 -14.10 17.81 -41.02
CA GLU A 544 -14.50 16.79 -42.02
C GLU A 544 -13.32 16.42 -42.94
N GLU A 545 -12.55 17.42 -43.39
CA GLU A 545 -11.33 17.20 -44.16
C GLU A 545 -10.17 16.63 -43.33
N GLY A 546 -9.97 17.12 -42.10
CA GLY A 546 -8.91 16.66 -41.18
C GLY A 546 -9.14 15.24 -40.66
N TYR A 547 -10.39 14.89 -40.36
CA TYR A 547 -10.82 13.55 -39.99
C TYR A 547 -10.67 12.61 -41.19
N ALA A 548 -11.17 12.99 -42.37
CA ALA A 548 -10.95 12.24 -43.61
C ALA A 548 -9.46 12.04 -43.94
N LYS A 549 -8.58 13.01 -43.66
CA LYS A 549 -7.12 12.90 -43.84
C LYS A 549 -6.44 12.05 -42.77
N SER A 550 -6.85 12.15 -41.50
CA SER A 550 -6.35 11.29 -40.40
C SER A 550 -6.75 9.82 -40.57
N GLN A 551 -7.81 9.57 -41.35
CA GLN A 551 -8.40 8.26 -41.65
C GLN A 551 -7.83 7.59 -42.92
N LEU A 552 -6.83 8.16 -43.60
CA LEU A 552 -6.12 7.48 -44.69
C LEU A 552 -5.39 6.19 -44.23
N THR A 553 -5.40 5.87 -42.94
CA THR A 553 -4.87 4.63 -42.36
C THR A 553 -5.93 3.69 -41.76
N GLY A 554 -7.23 3.96 -41.90
CA GLY A 554 -8.33 3.02 -41.59
C GLY A 554 -8.48 2.53 -40.14
N ASN A 555 -7.66 3.01 -39.21
CA ASN A 555 -7.57 2.48 -37.86
C ASN A 555 -8.52 3.17 -36.88
N PHE A 556 -9.69 2.57 -36.63
CA PHE A 556 -10.50 2.92 -35.46
C PHE A 556 -9.93 2.27 -34.21
N HIS A 557 -9.09 3.01 -33.49
CA HIS A 557 -8.68 2.59 -32.14
C HIS A 557 -9.79 2.94 -31.15
N LEU A 558 -10.71 2.00 -30.90
CA LEU A 558 -11.56 2.02 -29.69
C LEU A 558 -10.74 1.76 -28.40
N GLY A 559 -9.42 1.63 -28.52
CA GLY A 559 -8.52 1.31 -27.40
C GLY A 559 -8.66 -0.14 -26.89
N LEU A 560 -9.24 -1.03 -27.69
CA LEU A 560 -9.58 -2.40 -27.31
C LEU A 560 -8.49 -3.39 -27.72
N ALA A 561 -8.39 -4.51 -27.00
CA ALA A 561 -7.43 -5.57 -27.32
C ALA A 561 -7.81 -6.24 -28.65
N GLY A 562 -6.85 -6.30 -29.57
CA GLY A 562 -7.06 -6.74 -30.96
C GLY A 562 -6.87 -5.54 -31.89
N GLY A 563 -5.83 -5.58 -32.72
CA GLY A 563 -5.35 -4.47 -33.52
C GLY A 563 -6.43 -3.75 -34.33
N ALA A 564 -6.15 -2.50 -34.69
CA ALA A 564 -7.03 -1.71 -35.50
C ALA A 564 -7.37 -2.46 -36.81
N HIS A 565 -8.64 -2.80 -36.98
CA HIS A 565 -9.11 -3.31 -38.25
C HIS A 565 -9.22 -2.13 -39.21
N ASP A 566 -8.37 -2.16 -40.22
CA ASP A 566 -8.42 -1.26 -41.37
C ASP A 566 -9.77 -1.48 -42.07
N LEU A 567 -10.72 -0.58 -41.86
CA LEU A 567 -12.05 -0.64 -42.48
C LEU A 567 -12.02 -0.35 -43.98
N GLY A 568 -10.85 -0.18 -44.60
CA GLY A 568 -10.72 -0.11 -46.05
C GLY A 568 -11.46 1.08 -46.66
N GLY A 569 -11.36 2.26 -46.05
CA GLY A 569 -11.89 3.51 -46.59
C GLY A 569 -12.20 4.56 -45.51
N PRO A 570 -12.40 5.83 -45.89
CA PRO A 570 -12.78 6.88 -44.95
C PRO A 570 -14.13 6.55 -44.33
N ALA A 571 -14.23 6.51 -43.00
CA ALA A 571 -15.52 6.33 -42.35
C ALA A 571 -16.43 7.51 -42.70
N ARG A 572 -17.52 7.20 -43.40
CA ARG A 572 -18.62 8.13 -43.57
C ARG A 572 -19.58 7.93 -42.40
N LYS A 573 -20.35 8.97 -42.09
CA LYS A 573 -21.42 8.94 -41.07
C LYS A 573 -22.28 7.68 -41.18
N GLU A 574 -22.61 7.28 -42.41
CA GLU A 574 -23.48 6.14 -42.72
C GLU A 574 -22.82 4.77 -42.45
N THR A 575 -21.48 4.69 -42.45
CA THR A 575 -20.75 3.43 -42.28
C THR A 575 -20.20 3.25 -40.86
N TYR A 576 -20.10 4.33 -40.08
CA TYR A 576 -19.47 4.30 -38.76
C TYR A 576 -20.12 3.31 -37.79
N ILE A 577 -21.45 3.38 -37.61
CA ILE A 577 -22.18 2.46 -36.71
C ILE A 577 -22.04 1.01 -37.19
N GLY A 578 -22.09 0.79 -38.52
CA GLY A 578 -21.87 -0.53 -39.10
C GLY A 578 -20.48 -1.10 -38.77
N ALA A 579 -19.46 -0.27 -38.72
CA ALA A 579 -18.12 -0.68 -38.32
C ALA A 579 -18.03 -1.05 -36.83
N VAL A 580 -18.67 -0.26 -35.95
CA VAL A 580 -18.76 -0.61 -34.52
C VAL A 580 -19.48 -1.95 -34.35
N PHE A 581 -20.51 -2.23 -35.15
CA PHE A 581 -21.24 -3.49 -35.10
C PHE A 581 -20.40 -4.69 -35.57
N ALA A 582 -19.56 -4.49 -36.59
CA ALA A 582 -18.60 -5.49 -37.04
C ALA A 582 -17.58 -5.81 -35.94
N GLN A 583 -17.11 -4.80 -35.19
CA GLN A 583 -16.23 -5.01 -34.05
C GLN A 583 -16.88 -5.84 -32.95
N VAL A 584 -18.17 -5.61 -32.64
CA VAL A 584 -18.92 -6.44 -31.68
C VAL A 584 -18.98 -7.90 -32.14
N ALA A 585 -19.24 -8.14 -33.43
CA ALA A 585 -19.29 -9.50 -33.98
C ALA A 585 -17.93 -10.21 -33.84
N TYR A 586 -16.85 -9.51 -34.16
CA TYR A 586 -15.48 -10.02 -34.00
C TYR A 586 -15.15 -10.35 -32.54
N CYS A 587 -15.44 -9.45 -31.59
CA CYS A 587 -15.19 -9.73 -30.18
C CYS A 587 -15.98 -10.96 -29.69
N ASN A 588 -17.22 -11.13 -30.12
CA ASN A 588 -18.02 -12.32 -29.79
C ASN A 588 -17.43 -13.62 -30.35
N GLU A 589 -16.92 -13.59 -31.58
CA GLU A 589 -16.21 -14.71 -32.18
C GLU A 589 -14.96 -15.08 -31.35
N GLN A 590 -14.12 -14.08 -31.02
CA GLN A 590 -12.91 -14.28 -30.21
C GLN A 590 -13.22 -14.80 -28.78
N ILE A 591 -14.28 -14.31 -28.14
CA ILE A 591 -14.73 -14.81 -26.84
C ILE A 591 -15.11 -16.29 -26.95
N THR A 592 -15.88 -16.66 -27.97
CA THR A 592 -16.31 -18.04 -28.20
C THR A 592 -15.12 -18.98 -28.40
N GLU A 593 -14.14 -18.57 -29.21
CA GLU A 593 -12.90 -19.32 -29.41
C GLU A 593 -12.08 -19.48 -28.12
N LEU A 594 -11.93 -18.40 -27.35
CA LEU A 594 -11.18 -18.40 -26.09
C LEU A 594 -11.86 -19.23 -24.99
N GLU A 595 -13.18 -19.25 -24.91
CA GLU A 595 -13.93 -20.10 -23.97
C GLU A 595 -13.70 -21.59 -24.20
N ILE A 596 -13.47 -22.00 -25.46
CA ILE A 596 -13.07 -23.36 -25.80
C ILE A 596 -11.62 -23.59 -25.36
N LEU A 597 -10.71 -22.67 -25.70
CA LEU A 597 -9.27 -22.80 -25.41
C LEU A 597 -8.95 -22.79 -23.91
N VAL A 598 -9.65 -22.00 -23.09
CA VAL A 598 -9.45 -21.94 -21.64
C VAL A 598 -9.66 -23.29 -20.97
N LYS A 599 -10.61 -24.10 -21.48
CA LYS A 599 -10.85 -25.47 -20.96
C LYS A 599 -9.61 -26.36 -21.14
N GLU A 600 -8.83 -26.12 -22.19
CA GLU A 600 -7.59 -26.85 -22.49
C GLU A 600 -6.34 -26.18 -21.92
N LYS A 601 -6.36 -24.84 -21.80
CA LYS A 601 -5.22 -23.97 -21.47
C LYS A 601 -5.66 -22.89 -20.47
N PRO A 602 -5.71 -23.21 -19.16
CA PRO A 602 -6.21 -22.28 -18.13
C PRO A 602 -5.49 -20.92 -18.07
N TYR A 603 -4.23 -20.84 -18.53
CA TYR A 603 -3.50 -19.57 -18.60
C TYR A 603 -4.09 -18.55 -19.60
N MET A 604 -4.99 -18.97 -20.49
CA MET A 604 -5.68 -18.08 -21.44
C MET A 604 -6.83 -17.27 -20.82
N GLU A 605 -7.19 -17.53 -19.56
CA GLU A 605 -8.30 -16.86 -18.85
C GLU A 605 -8.13 -15.33 -18.87
N SER A 606 -6.90 -14.83 -18.70
CA SER A 606 -6.62 -13.39 -18.74
C SER A 606 -6.96 -12.77 -20.10
N SER A 607 -6.74 -13.49 -21.20
CA SER A 607 -7.07 -13.02 -22.54
C SER A 607 -8.58 -13.01 -22.75
N LEU A 608 -9.28 -14.08 -22.33
CA LEU A 608 -10.74 -14.16 -22.37
C LEU A 608 -11.38 -12.99 -21.63
N GLU A 609 -10.91 -12.72 -20.42
CA GLU A 609 -11.39 -11.62 -19.59
C GLU A 609 -11.13 -10.25 -20.23
N THR A 610 -9.98 -10.06 -20.89
CA THR A 610 -9.68 -8.84 -21.66
C THR A 610 -10.66 -8.61 -22.81
N TYR A 611 -11.06 -9.66 -23.54
CA TYR A 611 -12.06 -9.54 -24.60
C TYR A 611 -13.48 -9.30 -24.06
N ARG A 612 -13.86 -9.93 -22.95
CA ARG A 612 -15.12 -9.65 -22.25
C ARG A 612 -15.21 -8.20 -21.77
N GLN A 613 -14.11 -7.64 -21.28
CA GLN A 613 -14.05 -6.22 -20.93
C GLN A 613 -14.15 -5.34 -22.18
N SER A 614 -13.50 -5.76 -23.26
CA SER A 614 -13.52 -5.01 -24.51
C SER A 614 -14.92 -4.90 -25.11
N ILE A 615 -15.70 -5.98 -25.11
CA ILE A 615 -17.08 -5.93 -25.60
C ILE A 615 -17.98 -5.08 -24.70
N ASN A 616 -17.76 -5.10 -23.38
CA ASN A 616 -18.45 -4.23 -22.43
C ASN A 616 -18.14 -2.74 -22.69
N TYR A 617 -16.87 -2.38 -22.99
CA TYR A 617 -16.53 -1.01 -23.39
C TYR A 617 -17.34 -0.56 -24.62
N ILE A 618 -17.52 -1.44 -25.62
CA ILE A 618 -18.34 -1.14 -26.81
C ILE A 618 -19.81 -0.92 -26.43
N ALA A 619 -20.36 -1.72 -25.52
CA ALA A 619 -21.74 -1.54 -25.07
C ALA A 619 -21.94 -0.15 -24.45
N TYR A 620 -21.08 0.26 -23.51
CA TYR A 620 -21.15 1.60 -22.91
C TYR A 620 -20.99 2.71 -23.94
N TYR A 621 -20.06 2.54 -24.87
CA TYR A 621 -19.84 3.46 -25.98
C TYR A 621 -21.11 3.65 -26.82
N LEU A 622 -21.75 2.56 -27.25
CA LEU A 622 -22.98 2.58 -28.03
C LEU A 622 -24.14 3.21 -27.26
N TYR A 623 -24.28 2.94 -25.96
CA TYR A 623 -25.29 3.60 -25.15
C TYR A 623 -25.08 5.11 -25.06
N GLY A 624 -23.84 5.57 -24.81
CA GLY A 624 -23.53 7.00 -24.79
C GLY A 624 -23.70 7.69 -26.14
N PHE A 625 -23.39 6.98 -27.23
CA PHE A 625 -23.67 7.43 -28.59
C PHE A 625 -25.17 7.61 -28.82
N GLY A 626 -25.98 6.62 -28.43
CA GLY A 626 -27.44 6.68 -28.56
C GLY A 626 -28.10 7.72 -27.63
N GLU A 627 -27.60 7.91 -26.41
CA GLU A 627 -28.08 8.96 -25.50
C GLU A 627 -27.87 10.36 -26.06
N GLU A 628 -26.73 10.61 -26.72
CA GLU A 628 -26.52 11.90 -27.37
C GLU A 628 -27.40 12.03 -28.61
N ALA A 629 -27.57 10.96 -29.41
CA ALA A 629 -28.51 10.92 -30.52
C ALA A 629 -29.94 11.29 -30.12
N GLU A 630 -30.41 10.75 -29.00
CA GLU A 630 -31.72 11.07 -28.43
C GLU A 630 -31.89 12.56 -28.13
N LYS A 631 -30.86 13.23 -27.58
CA LYS A 631 -30.90 14.68 -27.29
C LYS A 631 -31.10 15.53 -28.54
N PHE A 632 -30.70 15.01 -29.71
CA PHE A 632 -30.89 15.67 -31.01
C PHE A 632 -32.10 15.14 -31.79
N GLY A 633 -32.92 14.28 -31.18
CA GLY A 633 -34.11 13.71 -31.83
C GLY A 633 -33.81 12.65 -32.89
N ASP A 634 -32.57 12.14 -32.98
CA ASP A 634 -32.19 11.06 -33.90
C ASP A 634 -32.54 9.70 -33.29
N THR A 635 -33.83 9.38 -33.31
CA THR A 635 -34.37 8.13 -32.75
C THR A 635 -33.88 6.89 -33.49
N GLN A 636 -33.65 6.97 -34.80
CA GLN A 636 -33.18 5.84 -35.60
C GLN A 636 -31.76 5.43 -35.19
N THR A 637 -30.87 6.41 -35.02
CA THR A 637 -29.49 6.15 -34.57
C THR A 637 -29.47 5.66 -33.12
N ARG A 638 -30.28 6.27 -32.25
CA ARG A 638 -30.45 5.82 -30.86
C ARG A 638 -30.86 4.35 -30.80
N ASP A 639 -31.95 3.98 -31.47
CA ASP A 639 -32.53 2.64 -31.40
C ASP A 639 -31.54 1.59 -31.90
N LYS A 640 -30.87 1.85 -33.04
CA LYS A 640 -29.83 0.94 -33.56
C LYS A 640 -28.69 0.76 -32.56
N ALA A 641 -28.18 1.84 -31.97
CA ALA A 641 -27.06 1.77 -31.04
C ALA A 641 -27.45 1.02 -29.75
N TRP A 642 -28.63 1.32 -29.20
CA TRP A 642 -29.14 0.70 -27.98
C TRP A 642 -29.53 -0.76 -28.16
N ASP A 643 -30.15 -1.14 -29.28
CA ASP A 643 -30.49 -2.53 -29.59
C ASP A 643 -29.22 -3.38 -29.64
N ARG A 644 -28.18 -2.90 -30.35
CA ARG A 644 -26.90 -3.62 -30.43
C ARG A 644 -26.18 -3.68 -29.09
N ALA A 645 -26.24 -2.61 -28.30
CA ALA A 645 -25.63 -2.60 -26.98
C ALA A 645 -26.37 -3.55 -26.01
N ALA A 646 -27.69 -3.66 -26.12
CA ALA A 646 -28.53 -4.54 -25.29
C ALA A 646 -28.26 -6.03 -25.54
N GLU A 647 -27.75 -6.40 -26.72
CA GLU A 647 -27.28 -7.76 -27.01
C GLU A 647 -26.03 -8.14 -26.20
N ILE A 648 -25.23 -7.14 -25.78
CA ILE A 648 -24.03 -7.34 -24.97
C ILE A 648 -24.35 -7.20 -23.48
N MET A 649 -24.98 -6.07 -23.12
CA MET A 649 -25.28 -5.71 -21.75
C MET A 649 -26.60 -4.95 -21.66
N PRO A 650 -27.56 -5.43 -20.85
CA PRO A 650 -28.82 -4.73 -20.61
C PRO A 650 -28.63 -3.30 -20.05
N LEU A 651 -29.50 -2.38 -20.46
CA LEU A 651 -29.44 -0.96 -20.06
C LEU A 651 -29.57 -0.75 -18.54
N ASP A 652 -30.29 -1.60 -17.83
CA ASP A 652 -30.43 -1.53 -16.37
C ASP A 652 -29.10 -1.81 -15.64
N GLN A 653 -28.28 -2.73 -16.15
CA GLN A 653 -26.93 -2.97 -15.61
C GLN A 653 -26.02 -1.76 -15.81
N ILE A 654 -26.09 -1.13 -16.98
CA ILE A 654 -25.30 0.07 -17.26
C ILE A 654 -25.74 1.25 -16.38
N ARG A 655 -27.06 1.41 -16.20
CA ARG A 655 -27.61 2.43 -15.30
C ARG A 655 -27.19 2.20 -13.84
N GLU A 656 -27.15 0.94 -13.38
CA GLU A 656 -26.65 0.58 -12.05
C GLU A 656 -25.20 1.05 -11.87
N VAL A 657 -24.32 0.70 -12.80
CA VAL A 657 -22.90 1.10 -12.73
C VAL A 657 -22.77 2.63 -12.80
N ILE A 658 -23.47 3.31 -13.70
CA ILE A 658 -23.43 4.78 -13.77
C ILE A 658 -23.92 5.40 -12.46
N GLN A 659 -25.02 4.92 -11.89
CA GLN A 659 -25.56 5.43 -10.63
C GLN A 659 -24.62 5.19 -9.44
N ARG A 660 -23.89 4.07 -9.44
CA ARG A 660 -22.86 3.74 -8.45
C ARG A 660 -21.57 4.53 -8.65
N ARG A 661 -21.18 4.84 -9.89
CA ARG A 661 -19.87 5.40 -10.27
C ARG A 661 -19.85 6.86 -10.65
N VAL A 662 -21.00 7.48 -10.88
CA VAL A 662 -21.10 8.88 -11.28
C VAL A 662 -22.00 9.61 -10.28
N ASN A 663 -21.51 10.71 -9.73
CA ASN A 663 -22.29 11.56 -8.84
C ASN A 663 -23.25 12.47 -9.62
N GLU A 664 -24.11 13.19 -8.91
CA GLU A 664 -25.09 14.10 -9.50
C GLU A 664 -24.46 15.24 -10.32
N LYS A 665 -23.18 15.57 -10.06
CA LYS A 665 -22.40 16.58 -10.80
C LYS A 665 -21.68 16.00 -12.03
N GLY A 666 -21.89 14.71 -12.33
CA GLY A 666 -21.27 14.02 -13.45
C GLY A 666 -19.82 13.57 -13.21
N GLY A 667 -19.27 13.74 -12.01
CA GLY A 667 -17.91 13.30 -11.65
C GLY A 667 -17.87 11.87 -11.09
N TYR A 668 -16.69 11.25 -11.06
CA TYR A 668 -16.54 9.91 -10.47
C TYR A 668 -16.96 9.87 -9.00
N ARG A 669 -17.61 8.78 -8.60
CA ARG A 669 -17.86 8.38 -7.22
C ARG A 669 -16.97 7.19 -6.90
N ILE A 670 -16.15 7.34 -5.87
CA ILE A 670 -15.25 6.31 -5.35
C ILE A 670 -15.59 6.16 -3.88
N THR A 671 -15.70 4.91 -3.40
CA THR A 671 -16.00 4.66 -1.98
C THR A 671 -14.70 4.60 -1.16
N ARG A 672 -14.84 4.65 0.16
CA ARG A 672 -13.68 4.56 1.05
C ARG A 672 -12.99 3.21 0.95
N GLU A 673 -13.78 2.14 0.83
CA GLU A 673 -13.31 0.75 0.72
C GLU A 673 -12.49 0.52 -0.55
N GLU A 674 -12.68 1.32 -1.59
CA GLU A 674 -11.90 1.26 -2.84
C GLU A 674 -10.60 2.05 -2.77
N LEU A 675 -10.51 2.97 -1.81
CA LEU A 675 -9.30 3.73 -1.55
C LEU A 675 -8.34 2.94 -0.65
N GLU A 676 -8.86 2.21 0.34
CA GLU A 676 -8.10 1.39 1.30
C GLU A 676 -7.51 0.12 0.66
#